data_AF-A0A2G2LTT7-F1
#
_entry.id   AF-A0A2G2LTT7-F1
#
_cell.length_a   1.000
_cell.length_b   1.000
_cell.length_c   1.000
_cell.angle_alpha   90.00
_cell.angle_beta   90.00
_cell.angle_gamma   90.00
#
_symmetry.space_group_name_H-M   'P 1'
#
loop_
_entity.id
_entity.type
_entity.pdbx_description
1 polymer ?
#
loop_
_entity_poly.entity_id
_entity_poly.type
_entity_poly.pdbx_seq_one_letter_code
_entity_poly.pdbx_strand_id
1 'polypeptide(L)'
;MSTTAKTQRRYWLAGNREPGQDVFFVEALDSTLWTAGDVQNWDSCWYTGMPDPHVFEQLNETKSINHIPGNNGLTIKDYLYETLQAARARQASAVNRARMDYFPRVYAMPDDYHALQACAAQNPEKAWILKPKNSSRGRGIEVVQDIANIPLEPRWMVQEYIDNPHVMNDRKYVLRLYVLVSSVEPLRIYLHEEGFAKLASEPYNIEDPNNPFAHLTNPDINATNTDADAPVVFVALSEYRQWLRDEGHDDAALFAKIHDLVTLTVMAVRERMRNRLKVQKAPANGCYELLGVDCLVDADLKPWILECNLSPSLEVCAAPDDGGDTETKIKRTMVADMVSLLGLNGPPAEHSGLGREARLIKEGEGELARAGGFQCLFPAKESVEDYLSFFPVPRYADIVSAQAVLGHNLRPVRLCPNQTVEIVSEDELALYFEKNGTLYTPNPVSGWIWLQVADGADPEGIAQDLIAAHEAAHGAPSDDEQWMIRENVWDALASWAQLGLLRRDTGEQDAPEPASETPSKAPAAVTLYVGARAIAMDYGSAAVAARLGPLFAPFATTKKRSDLSIAIQRAPVGYALAVGSNLASTGLGLDNLAQIVTRALFEQAVGKAQNLAVAGTLVPISATEAVFFVAGRENGWDDALPMMLSVITGHDYAGGVVLDTGKPKSALPLGLPVRLQSDDVDGVTAKLGTLPPSCYQNWSSGGEGRLVASNLQGLYKPLKLRAIIVAARAQNSETEVKPASVHQALDALLVSATSDQGRSLSGAQVSALNDWLEAGDLYTLNYEDPKKAVGALTKALDL
;
A
#
# COMPACT_ATOMS: atom_id res chain seq x y z
N MET A 1 -66.32 10.53 3.00
CA MET A 1 -65.03 10.09 3.55
C MET A 1 -64.58 8.89 2.74
N SER A 2 -63.76 9.12 1.71
CA SER A 2 -63.17 8.03 0.92
C SER A 2 -61.96 7.53 1.70
N THR A 3 -62.06 6.33 2.27
CA THR A 3 -60.91 5.59 2.81
C THR A 3 -60.07 5.13 1.63
N THR A 4 -59.10 5.93 1.21
CA THR A 4 -57.97 5.46 0.40
C THR A 4 -57.29 4.35 1.19
N ALA A 5 -57.45 3.11 0.74
CA ALA A 5 -56.71 1.98 1.29
C ALA A 5 -55.21 2.34 1.22
N LYS A 6 -54.51 2.35 2.35
CA LYS A 6 -53.05 2.49 2.37
C LYS A 6 -52.50 1.32 1.56
N THR A 7 -51.93 1.59 0.39
CA THR A 7 -51.24 0.56 -0.41
C THR A 7 -50.10 0.02 0.46
N GLN A 8 -50.18 -1.25 0.82
CA GLN A 8 -49.19 -1.92 1.66
C GLN A 8 -47.87 -2.05 0.89
N ARG A 9 -46.80 -1.46 1.42
CA ARG A 9 -45.46 -1.47 0.82
C ARG A 9 -44.72 -2.76 1.15
N ARG A 10 -43.76 -3.12 0.33
CA ARG A 10 -43.00 -4.37 0.43
C ARG A 10 -41.51 -4.10 0.57
N TYR A 11 -40.90 -4.62 1.63
CA TYR A 11 -39.43 -4.63 1.77
C TYR A 11 -38.87 -5.99 1.37
N TRP A 12 -37.71 -6.00 0.69
CA TRP A 12 -37.01 -7.22 0.32
C TRP A 12 -35.61 -7.23 0.92
N LEU A 13 -35.30 -8.28 1.69
CA LEU A 13 -33.99 -8.50 2.29
C LEU A 13 -33.18 -9.51 1.45
N ALA A 14 -32.03 -9.10 0.92
CA ALA A 14 -31.27 -9.86 -0.09
C ALA A 14 -29.75 -9.90 0.18
N GLY A 15 -29.01 -10.71 -0.60
CA GLY A 15 -27.55 -10.80 -0.53
C GLY A 15 -27.00 -11.83 0.47
N ASN A 16 -25.75 -11.64 0.89
CA ASN A 16 -25.00 -12.56 1.76
C ASN A 16 -25.34 -12.32 3.23
N ARG A 17 -26.57 -12.68 3.63
CA ARG A 17 -27.15 -12.29 4.91
C ARG A 17 -26.72 -13.20 6.06
N GLU A 18 -26.42 -12.59 7.20
CA GLU A 18 -26.41 -13.25 8.52
C GLU A 18 -27.60 -12.74 9.35
N PRO A 19 -28.24 -13.57 10.20
CA PRO A 19 -29.51 -13.22 10.86
C PRO A 19 -29.52 -11.93 11.67
N GLY A 20 -28.37 -11.49 12.19
CA GLY A 20 -28.24 -10.27 13.00
C GLY A 20 -28.14 -8.97 12.20
N GLN A 21 -27.88 -9.03 10.89
CA GLN A 21 -27.54 -7.85 10.09
C GLN A 21 -28.74 -7.01 9.63
N ASP A 22 -29.94 -7.60 9.58
CA ASP A 22 -31.13 -6.91 9.04
C ASP A 22 -32.13 -6.49 10.11
N VAL A 23 -31.90 -6.89 11.37
CA VAL A 23 -32.87 -6.73 12.46
C VAL A 23 -33.26 -5.28 12.66
N PHE A 24 -32.26 -4.39 12.75
CA PHE A 24 -32.53 -2.97 12.98
C PHE A 24 -33.25 -2.29 11.81
N PHE A 25 -33.03 -2.72 10.57
CA PHE A 25 -33.74 -2.18 9.42
C PHE A 25 -35.22 -2.56 9.48
N VAL A 26 -35.53 -3.83 9.75
CA VAL A 26 -36.92 -4.29 9.89
C VAL A 26 -37.62 -3.65 11.08
N GLU A 27 -36.93 -3.52 12.23
CA GLU A 27 -37.46 -2.83 13.43
C GLU A 27 -37.79 -1.36 13.16
N ALA A 28 -37.03 -0.69 12.30
CA ALA A 28 -37.23 0.72 11.98
C ALA A 28 -38.39 0.98 11.00
N LEU A 29 -38.82 -0.03 10.23
CA LEU A 29 -39.96 0.10 9.31
C LEU A 29 -41.30 0.07 10.05
N ASP A 30 -42.23 0.94 9.65
CA ASP A 30 -43.60 0.93 10.19
C ASP A 30 -44.32 -0.36 9.75
N SER A 31 -44.51 -1.28 10.69
CA SER A 31 -45.19 -2.57 10.48
C SER A 31 -46.64 -2.46 9.96
N THR A 32 -47.29 -1.30 10.08
CA THR A 32 -48.63 -1.06 9.50
C THR A 32 -48.57 -0.68 8.02
N LEU A 33 -47.41 -0.23 7.55
CA LEU A 33 -47.16 0.20 6.17
C LEU A 33 -46.38 -0.85 5.37
N TRP A 34 -45.40 -1.50 6.02
CA TRP A 34 -44.42 -2.36 5.39
C TRP A 34 -44.65 -3.84 5.69
N THR A 35 -44.50 -4.69 4.67
CA THR A 35 -44.51 -6.15 4.78
C THR A 35 -43.38 -6.79 4.00
N ALA A 36 -43.04 -8.04 4.31
CA ALA A 36 -42.03 -8.77 3.56
C ALA A 36 -42.48 -9.02 2.11
N GLY A 37 -41.62 -8.68 1.15
CA GLY A 37 -41.75 -8.97 -0.27
C GLY A 37 -40.68 -9.94 -0.77
N ASP A 38 -40.47 -9.95 -2.08
CA ASP A 38 -39.50 -10.81 -2.77
C ASP A 38 -38.83 -10.06 -3.93
N VAL A 39 -37.91 -10.74 -4.64
CA VAL A 39 -37.16 -10.18 -5.79
C VAL A 39 -38.06 -9.64 -6.92
N GLN A 40 -39.30 -10.13 -7.05
CA GLN A 40 -40.24 -9.67 -8.08
C GLN A 40 -41.13 -8.52 -7.56
N ASN A 41 -41.40 -8.50 -6.26
CA ASN A 41 -42.40 -7.66 -5.62
C ASN A 41 -41.83 -6.92 -4.40
N TRP A 42 -41.19 -5.78 -4.64
CA TRP A 42 -40.59 -4.94 -3.61
C TRP A 42 -40.65 -3.44 -3.97
N ASP A 43 -40.72 -2.60 -2.94
CA ASP A 43 -40.65 -1.14 -2.99
C ASP A 43 -39.36 -0.61 -2.35
N SER A 44 -38.83 -1.29 -1.32
CA SER A 44 -37.48 -1.01 -0.80
C SER A 44 -36.69 -2.31 -0.66
N CYS A 45 -35.44 -2.29 -1.10
CA CYS A 45 -34.51 -3.41 -0.98
C CYS A 45 -33.41 -3.06 0.01
N TRP A 46 -33.24 -3.93 1.00
CA TRP A 46 -32.07 -3.97 1.88
C TRP A 46 -31.20 -5.14 1.46
N TYR A 47 -30.06 -4.83 0.87
CA TYR A 47 -29.13 -5.81 0.33
C TYR A 47 -27.86 -5.83 1.17
N THR A 48 -27.34 -7.02 1.46
CA THR A 48 -26.07 -7.22 2.15
C THR A 48 -25.00 -7.68 1.17
N GLY A 49 -23.94 -6.88 1.02
CA GLY A 49 -22.94 -7.05 -0.04
C GLY A 49 -23.36 -6.33 -1.33
N MET A 50 -22.57 -6.47 -2.40
CA MET A 50 -22.84 -5.76 -3.65
C MET A 50 -23.98 -6.44 -4.45
N PRO A 51 -25.05 -5.73 -4.83
CA PRO A 51 -26.12 -6.30 -5.66
C PRO A 51 -25.67 -6.58 -7.10
N ASP A 52 -26.31 -7.58 -7.73
CA ASP A 52 -26.13 -7.83 -9.16
C ASP A 52 -26.69 -6.67 -10.00
N PRO A 53 -26.10 -6.37 -11.18
CA PRO A 53 -26.55 -5.28 -12.05
C PRO A 53 -28.05 -5.27 -12.35
N HIS A 54 -28.66 -6.45 -12.55
CA HIS A 54 -30.09 -6.59 -12.86
C HIS A 54 -31.01 -6.12 -11.73
N VAL A 55 -30.55 -6.10 -10.47
CA VAL A 55 -31.35 -5.57 -9.35
C VAL A 55 -31.54 -4.05 -9.51
N PHE A 56 -30.50 -3.34 -9.94
CA PHE A 56 -30.57 -1.90 -10.19
C PHE A 56 -31.46 -1.56 -11.39
N GLU A 57 -31.55 -2.43 -12.39
CA GLU A 57 -32.44 -2.26 -13.55
C GLU A 57 -33.94 -2.27 -13.19
N GLN A 58 -34.30 -2.81 -12.02
CA GLN A 58 -35.67 -2.82 -11.53
C GLN A 58 -36.08 -1.50 -10.87
N LEU A 59 -35.12 -0.63 -10.56
CA LEU A 59 -35.38 0.66 -9.91
C LEU A 59 -36.20 1.58 -10.79
N ASN A 60 -37.00 2.42 -10.13
CA ASN A 60 -37.81 3.46 -10.73
C ASN A 60 -38.11 4.51 -9.64
N GLU A 61 -38.95 5.50 -9.95
CA GLU A 61 -39.25 6.61 -9.02
C GLU A 61 -39.85 6.19 -7.67
N THR A 62 -40.38 4.97 -7.54
CA THR A 62 -41.00 4.48 -6.29
C THR A 62 -40.18 3.40 -5.59
N LYS A 63 -39.10 2.91 -6.20
CA LYS A 63 -38.27 1.84 -5.66
C LYS A 63 -36.94 2.36 -5.12
N SER A 64 -36.51 1.85 -3.97
CA SER A 64 -35.26 2.24 -3.31
C SER A 64 -34.36 1.05 -2.96
N ILE A 65 -33.04 1.21 -3.07
CA ILE A 65 -32.05 0.22 -2.63
C ILE A 65 -30.92 0.89 -1.86
N ASN A 66 -30.38 0.19 -0.85
CA ASN A 66 -29.31 0.65 0.03
C ASN A 66 -27.89 0.57 -0.58
N HIS A 67 -27.76 0.58 -1.91
CA HIS A 67 -26.46 0.69 -2.58
C HIS A 67 -26.46 1.63 -3.78
N ILE A 68 -25.31 2.25 -4.01
CA ILE A 68 -25.01 3.06 -5.19
C ILE A 68 -23.96 2.32 -6.04
N PRO A 69 -24.29 1.95 -7.30
CA PRO A 69 -23.34 1.36 -8.23
C PRO A 69 -22.06 2.18 -8.36
N GLY A 70 -20.90 1.53 -8.28
CA GLY A 70 -19.59 2.21 -8.33
C GLY A 70 -19.01 2.60 -6.97
N ASN A 71 -19.71 2.31 -5.86
CA ASN A 71 -19.21 2.43 -4.48
C ASN A 71 -17.90 1.67 -4.21
N ASN A 72 -17.56 0.67 -5.02
CA ASN A 72 -16.28 -0.03 -4.97
C ASN A 72 -15.06 0.87 -5.14
N GLY A 73 -15.24 2.09 -5.67
CA GLY A 73 -14.22 3.14 -5.65
C GLY A 73 -13.81 3.60 -4.24
N LEU A 74 -14.62 3.33 -3.22
CA LEU A 74 -14.31 3.58 -1.81
C LEU A 74 -14.17 2.29 -1.01
N THR A 75 -14.97 1.27 -1.31
CA THR A 75 -15.11 0.09 -0.44
C THR A 75 -14.11 -1.03 -0.71
N ILE A 76 -13.34 -0.93 -1.80
CA ILE A 76 -12.17 -1.78 -2.06
C ILE A 76 -10.93 -0.95 -1.76
N LYS A 77 -10.03 -1.48 -0.91
CA LYS A 77 -8.84 -0.77 -0.40
C LYS A 77 -8.03 -0.11 -1.51
N ASP A 78 -7.60 -0.87 -2.51
CA ASP A 78 -6.79 -0.32 -3.60
C ASP A 78 -7.52 0.81 -4.34
N TYR A 79 -8.79 0.60 -4.69
CA TYR A 79 -9.59 1.59 -5.40
C TYR A 79 -9.85 2.84 -4.56
N LEU A 80 -9.95 2.72 -3.23
CA LEU A 80 -10.04 3.88 -2.33
C LEU A 80 -8.81 4.77 -2.50
N TYR A 81 -7.61 4.19 -2.41
CA TYR A 81 -6.37 4.96 -2.54
C TYR A 81 -6.20 5.53 -3.95
N GLU A 82 -6.50 4.77 -5.00
CA GLU A 82 -6.50 5.28 -6.38
C GLU A 82 -7.47 6.44 -6.56
N THR A 83 -8.69 6.32 -6.01
CA THR A 83 -9.74 7.34 -6.10
C THR A 83 -9.33 8.63 -5.38
N LEU A 84 -8.78 8.51 -4.16
CA LEU A 84 -8.32 9.65 -3.37
C LEU A 84 -7.08 10.31 -3.99
N GLN A 85 -6.11 9.52 -4.48
CA GLN A 85 -4.94 10.05 -5.19
C GLN A 85 -5.34 10.79 -6.47
N ALA A 86 -6.22 10.21 -7.29
CA ALA A 86 -6.72 10.85 -8.51
C ALA A 86 -7.53 12.11 -8.21
N ALA A 87 -8.28 12.16 -7.11
CA ALA A 87 -8.99 13.36 -6.67
C ALA A 87 -8.03 14.46 -6.21
N ARG A 88 -7.00 14.13 -5.41
CA ARG A 88 -5.94 15.07 -4.98
C ARG A 88 -5.15 15.62 -6.17
N ALA A 89 -4.76 14.77 -7.12
CA ALA A 89 -4.00 15.17 -8.31
C ALA A 89 -4.77 16.12 -9.24
N ARG A 90 -6.11 16.07 -9.25
CA ARG A 90 -6.96 16.97 -10.04
C ARG A 90 -7.14 18.35 -9.40
N GLN A 91 -6.83 18.52 -8.12
CA GLN A 91 -6.97 19.82 -7.46
C GLN A 91 -5.92 20.80 -7.96
N ALA A 92 -6.36 21.91 -8.57
CA ALA A 92 -5.48 22.98 -9.04
C ALA A 92 -4.90 23.82 -7.89
N SER A 93 -5.68 24.07 -6.84
CA SER A 93 -5.24 24.83 -5.66
C SER A 93 -4.33 23.99 -4.76
N ALA A 94 -3.21 24.57 -4.33
CA ALA A 94 -2.33 23.96 -3.34
C ALA A 94 -3.02 23.74 -1.99
N VAL A 95 -3.93 24.65 -1.59
CA VAL A 95 -4.70 24.54 -0.36
C VAL A 95 -5.65 23.34 -0.41
N ASN A 96 -6.37 23.17 -1.52
CA ASN A 96 -7.24 22.00 -1.70
C ASN A 96 -6.45 20.69 -1.75
N ARG A 97 -5.26 20.68 -2.39
CA ARG A 97 -4.37 19.51 -2.36
C ARG A 97 -3.95 19.13 -0.93
N ALA A 98 -3.59 20.12 -0.12
CA ALA A 98 -3.17 19.90 1.27
C ALA A 98 -4.33 19.45 2.18
N ARG A 99 -5.56 19.94 1.95
CA ARG A 99 -6.76 19.46 2.65
C ARG A 99 -7.04 17.98 2.40
N MET A 100 -6.52 17.41 1.32
CA MET A 100 -6.63 15.97 1.03
C MET A 100 -5.52 15.12 1.64
N ASP A 101 -4.64 15.67 2.49
CA ASP A 101 -3.50 14.96 3.10
C ASP A 101 -3.91 14.08 4.30
N TYR A 102 -5.08 13.44 4.22
CA TYR A 102 -5.68 12.61 5.29
C TYR A 102 -5.63 11.10 4.99
N PHE A 103 -4.91 10.67 3.96
CA PHE A 103 -4.70 9.25 3.67
C PHE A 103 -3.20 8.97 3.52
N PRO A 104 -2.70 7.86 4.09
CA PRO A 104 -1.28 7.51 3.99
C PRO A 104 -0.90 7.12 2.56
N ARG A 105 0.40 7.21 2.25
CA ARG A 105 0.93 6.80 0.94
C ARG A 105 0.82 5.28 0.79
N VAL A 106 0.49 4.84 -0.43
CA VAL A 106 0.27 3.44 -0.78
C VAL A 106 1.01 3.09 -2.06
N TYR A 107 1.54 1.88 -2.11
CA TYR A 107 2.26 1.28 -3.24
C TYR A 107 1.67 -0.10 -3.55
N ALA A 108 1.24 -0.30 -4.79
CA ALA A 108 0.70 -1.57 -5.29
C ALA A 108 1.82 -2.46 -5.84
N MET A 109 1.97 -3.68 -5.31
CA MET A 109 2.97 -4.61 -5.84
C MET A 109 2.46 -5.32 -7.11
N PRO A 110 3.36 -5.72 -8.02
CA PRO A 110 4.79 -5.37 -8.08
C PRO A 110 5.08 -3.99 -8.72
N ASP A 111 4.10 -3.36 -9.35
CA ASP A 111 4.29 -2.20 -10.24
C ASP A 111 5.00 -1.03 -9.53
N ASP A 112 4.64 -0.78 -8.28
CA ASP A 112 5.18 0.31 -7.47
C ASP A 112 6.43 -0.07 -6.66
N TYR A 113 6.94 -1.30 -6.80
CA TYR A 113 8.04 -1.82 -5.98
C TYR A 113 9.27 -0.90 -6.01
N HIS A 114 9.68 -0.42 -7.18
CA HIS A 114 10.84 0.48 -7.30
C HIS A 114 10.62 1.86 -6.68
N ALA A 115 9.39 2.37 -6.74
CA ALA A 115 9.02 3.63 -6.11
C ALA A 115 9.01 3.50 -4.58
N LEU A 116 8.46 2.39 -4.07
CA LEU A 116 8.50 2.04 -2.65
C LEU A 116 9.94 1.96 -2.12
N GLN A 117 10.82 1.21 -2.80
CA GLN A 117 12.22 1.07 -2.39
C GLN A 117 12.96 2.42 -2.40
N ALA A 118 12.68 3.28 -3.38
CA ALA A 118 13.28 4.62 -3.44
C ALA A 118 12.78 5.52 -2.30
N CYS A 119 11.49 5.47 -1.98
CA CYS A 119 10.89 6.24 -0.90
C CYS A 119 11.41 5.77 0.47
N ALA A 120 11.42 4.47 0.73
CA ALA A 120 11.94 3.91 1.98
C ALA A 120 13.42 4.21 2.17
N ALA A 121 14.23 4.20 1.10
CA ALA A 121 15.64 4.58 1.18
C ALA A 121 15.84 6.08 1.52
N GLN A 122 14.89 6.95 1.16
CA GLN A 122 14.94 8.38 1.49
C GLN A 122 14.37 8.70 2.88
N ASN A 123 13.54 7.81 3.43
CA ASN A 123 12.84 7.98 4.70
C ASN A 123 13.04 6.72 5.57
N PRO A 124 14.28 6.43 6.01
CA PRO A 124 14.62 5.18 6.72
C PRO A 124 13.94 5.03 8.08
N GLU A 125 13.44 6.11 8.66
CA GLU A 125 12.69 6.13 9.92
C GLU A 125 11.23 5.68 9.78
N LYS A 126 10.68 5.67 8.57
CA LYS A 126 9.27 5.35 8.36
C LYS A 126 9.00 3.86 8.49
N ALA A 127 8.00 3.52 9.29
CA ALA A 127 7.42 2.20 9.33
C ALA A 127 6.44 1.97 8.17
N TRP A 128 6.27 0.70 7.77
CA TRP A 128 5.40 0.30 6.68
C TRP A 128 4.48 -0.82 7.13
N ILE A 129 3.33 -0.97 6.49
CA ILE A 129 2.38 -2.04 6.74
C ILE A 129 2.04 -2.74 5.43
N LEU A 130 2.22 -4.05 5.39
CA LEU A 130 1.87 -4.90 4.27
C LEU A 130 0.42 -5.36 4.44
N LYS A 131 -0.39 -5.22 3.38
CA LYS A 131 -1.80 -5.59 3.37
C LYS A 131 -2.13 -6.39 2.12
N PRO A 132 -2.99 -7.42 2.19
CA PRO A 132 -3.50 -8.08 1.00
C PRO A 132 -4.62 -7.23 0.40
N LYS A 133 -4.63 -7.06 -0.93
CA LYS A 133 -5.60 -6.22 -1.66
C LYS A 133 -7.05 -6.64 -1.43
N ASN A 134 -7.31 -7.95 -1.36
CA ASN A 134 -8.65 -8.54 -1.28
C ASN A 134 -8.93 -9.24 0.07
N SER A 135 -8.22 -8.88 1.15
CA SER A 135 -8.44 -9.47 2.48
C SER A 135 -9.24 -8.54 3.39
N SER A 136 -10.17 -9.15 4.14
CA SER A 136 -10.97 -8.52 5.19
C SER A 136 -10.59 -9.08 6.57
N ARG A 137 -11.09 -8.46 7.65
CA ARG A 137 -10.92 -8.93 9.04
C ARG A 137 -9.46 -8.98 9.53
N GLY A 138 -8.60 -8.14 8.95
CA GLY A 138 -7.20 -7.98 9.36
C GLY A 138 -6.26 -9.17 9.08
N ARG A 139 -6.70 -10.22 8.37
CA ARG A 139 -5.85 -11.38 8.07
C ARG A 139 -4.74 -11.03 7.09
N GLY A 140 -3.50 -11.41 7.43
CA GLY A 140 -2.31 -11.21 6.61
C GLY A 140 -1.83 -9.76 6.59
N ILE A 141 -2.23 -8.95 7.56
CA ILE A 141 -1.70 -7.60 7.77
C ILE A 141 -0.52 -7.69 8.73
N GLU A 142 0.62 -7.12 8.33
CA GLU A 142 1.83 -7.11 9.16
C GLU A 142 2.54 -5.75 9.06
N VAL A 143 3.08 -5.28 10.19
CA VAL A 143 4.01 -4.15 10.20
C VAL A 143 5.35 -4.67 9.69
N VAL A 144 5.83 -4.07 8.60
CA VAL A 144 7.02 -4.50 7.89
C VAL A 144 8.24 -3.97 8.63
N GLN A 145 9.08 -4.88 9.10
CA GLN A 145 10.34 -4.54 9.78
C GLN A 145 11.43 -4.09 8.79
N ASP A 146 11.50 -4.72 7.62
CA ASP A 146 12.47 -4.41 6.57
C ASP A 146 11.79 -4.40 5.20
N ILE A 147 11.81 -3.24 4.55
CA ILE A 147 11.19 -3.03 3.24
C ILE A 147 11.81 -3.91 2.14
N ALA A 148 13.00 -4.45 2.35
CA ALA A 148 13.62 -5.37 1.42
C ALA A 148 12.83 -6.69 1.29
N ASN A 149 12.07 -7.07 2.33
CA ASN A 149 11.32 -8.33 2.42
C ASN A 149 9.92 -8.26 1.80
N ILE A 150 9.57 -7.17 1.13
CA ILE A 150 8.25 -6.99 0.55
C ILE A 150 8.02 -8.02 -0.57
N PRO A 151 6.92 -8.78 -0.52
CA PRO A 151 6.57 -9.74 -1.55
C PRO A 151 6.28 -9.05 -2.89
N LEU A 152 6.69 -9.69 -3.98
CA LEU A 152 6.52 -9.17 -5.35
C LEU A 152 5.21 -9.63 -6.00
N GLU A 153 4.36 -10.38 -5.31
CA GLU A 153 3.10 -10.86 -5.89
C GLU A 153 2.05 -9.74 -6.04
N PRO A 154 1.26 -9.74 -7.13
CA PRO A 154 0.26 -8.70 -7.40
C PRO A 154 -0.85 -8.54 -6.36
N ARG A 155 -0.99 -9.49 -5.43
CA ARG A 155 -2.04 -9.50 -4.38
C ARG A 155 -1.73 -8.58 -3.19
N TRP A 156 -0.55 -7.97 -3.17
CA TRP A 156 -0.06 -7.19 -2.05
C TRP A 156 -0.05 -5.69 -2.33
N MET A 157 -0.32 -4.91 -1.29
CA MET A 157 -0.11 -3.47 -1.23
C MET A 157 0.72 -3.14 0.00
N VAL A 158 1.57 -2.13 -0.09
CA VAL A 158 2.36 -1.60 1.03
C VAL A 158 1.91 -0.18 1.30
N GLN A 159 1.70 0.14 2.56
CA GLN A 159 1.24 1.44 3.01
C GLN A 159 2.18 1.99 4.07
N GLU A 160 2.36 3.32 4.08
CA GLU A 160 3.03 4.00 5.19
C GLU A 160 2.27 3.74 6.50
N TYR A 161 2.96 3.20 7.49
CA TYR A 161 2.36 2.91 8.79
C TYR A 161 2.35 4.18 9.64
N ILE A 162 1.21 4.46 10.25
CA ILE A 162 1.06 5.57 11.20
C ILE A 162 1.53 5.05 12.56
N ASP A 163 2.79 5.34 12.88
CA ASP A 163 3.54 4.81 14.04
C ASP A 163 3.41 5.68 15.31
N ASN A 164 2.72 6.82 15.22
CA ASN A 164 2.43 7.73 16.31
C ASN A 164 0.91 7.88 16.57
N PRO A 165 0.13 6.79 16.74
CA PRO A 165 -1.30 6.91 16.98
C PRO A 165 -1.57 7.65 18.30
N HIS A 166 -2.66 8.42 18.34
CA HIS A 166 -3.23 8.82 19.62
C HIS A 166 -3.73 7.57 20.33
N VAL A 167 -3.45 7.44 21.62
CA VAL A 167 -3.83 6.26 22.41
C VAL A 167 -4.86 6.62 23.46
N MET A 168 -5.79 5.70 23.72
CA MET A 168 -6.76 5.81 24.81
C MET A 168 -6.44 4.72 25.84
N ASN A 169 -6.08 5.13 27.06
CA ASN A 169 -5.59 4.21 28.10
C ASN A 169 -4.43 3.33 27.58
N ASP A 170 -3.43 3.97 26.98
CA ASP A 170 -2.27 3.36 26.30
C ASP A 170 -2.59 2.43 25.11
N ARG A 171 -3.85 2.26 24.73
CA ARG A 171 -4.28 1.37 23.64
C ARG A 171 -4.57 2.16 22.37
N LYS A 172 -4.13 1.62 21.23
CA LYS A 172 -4.47 2.15 19.91
C LYS A 172 -5.98 2.06 19.68
N TYR A 173 -6.57 3.07 19.04
CA TYR A 173 -7.99 3.03 18.67
C TYR A 173 -8.24 3.46 17.23
N VAL A 174 -9.37 3.05 16.66
CA VAL A 174 -9.89 3.53 15.38
C VAL A 174 -11.34 3.95 15.56
N LEU A 175 -11.71 5.10 15.00
CA LEU A 175 -13.07 5.60 14.98
C LEU A 175 -13.85 4.98 13.83
N ARG A 176 -14.96 4.31 14.14
CA ARG A 176 -16.00 3.89 13.20
C ARG A 176 -17.05 4.98 13.09
N LEU A 177 -17.14 5.58 11.91
CA LEU A 177 -18.09 6.63 11.55
C LEU A 177 -19.16 6.07 10.61
N TYR A 178 -20.43 6.45 10.80
CA TYR A 178 -21.54 6.05 9.93
C TYR A 178 -21.91 7.20 8.98
N VAL A 179 -21.67 7.00 7.69
CA VAL A 179 -21.87 8.01 6.65
C VAL A 179 -22.99 7.57 5.73
N LEU A 180 -24.01 8.39 5.58
CA LEU A 180 -25.11 8.17 4.63
C LEU A 180 -24.92 9.07 3.41
N VAL A 181 -24.86 8.46 2.23
CA VAL A 181 -24.99 9.15 0.95
C VAL A 181 -26.42 8.95 0.47
N SER A 182 -27.28 9.94 0.65
CA SER A 182 -28.70 9.82 0.25
C SER A 182 -28.91 10.04 -1.25
N SER A 183 -27.99 10.78 -1.90
CA SER A 183 -27.98 11.00 -3.34
C SER A 183 -26.60 11.41 -3.83
N VAL A 184 -26.29 11.09 -5.09
CA VAL A 184 -25.12 11.60 -5.82
C VAL A 184 -25.47 12.68 -6.84
N GLU A 185 -26.76 12.92 -7.06
CA GLU A 185 -27.31 13.85 -8.04
C GLU A 185 -28.64 14.46 -7.55
N PRO A 186 -28.62 15.65 -6.92
CA PRO A 186 -27.43 16.36 -6.43
C PRO A 186 -26.74 15.58 -5.29
N LEU A 187 -25.45 15.84 -5.08
CA LEU A 187 -24.71 15.16 -4.00
C LEU A 187 -25.27 15.56 -2.62
N ARG A 188 -25.60 14.57 -1.78
CA ARG A 188 -26.03 14.77 -0.39
C ARG A 188 -25.31 13.78 0.53
N ILE A 189 -24.58 14.30 1.51
CA ILE A 189 -23.72 13.55 2.42
C ILE A 189 -24.11 13.89 3.85
N TYR A 190 -24.35 12.85 4.64
CA TYR A 190 -24.65 12.99 6.06
C TYR A 190 -23.71 12.10 6.89
N LEU A 191 -23.33 12.58 8.07
CA LEU A 191 -22.58 11.84 9.07
C LEU A 191 -23.44 11.72 10.33
N HIS A 192 -23.61 10.50 10.84
CA HIS A 192 -24.30 10.28 12.10
C HIS A 192 -23.46 10.79 13.28
N GLU A 193 -24.08 11.45 14.25
CA GLU A 193 -23.39 12.03 15.41
C GLU A 193 -22.73 10.97 16.31
N GLU A 194 -23.27 9.76 16.30
CA GLU A 194 -22.75 8.60 17.02
C GLU A 194 -22.07 7.57 16.12
N GLY A 195 -21.14 6.83 16.74
CA GLY A 195 -20.31 5.78 16.18
C GLY A 195 -19.52 5.12 17.30
N PHE A 196 -18.33 4.57 17.02
CA PHE A 196 -17.51 3.94 18.06
C PHE A 196 -16.02 4.21 17.91
N ALA A 197 -15.33 4.48 19.01
CA ALA A 197 -13.90 4.22 19.11
C ALA A 197 -13.69 2.73 19.44
N LYS A 198 -12.98 2.02 18.57
CA LYS A 198 -12.65 0.60 18.74
C LYS A 198 -11.22 0.48 19.23
N LEU A 199 -11.04 -0.04 20.43
CA LEU A 199 -9.72 -0.15 21.04
C LEU A 199 -9.08 -1.50 20.68
N ALA A 200 -7.76 -1.46 20.54
CA ALA A 200 -6.89 -2.63 20.63
C ALA A 200 -7.02 -3.27 22.02
N SER A 201 -6.74 -4.57 22.14
CA SER A 201 -6.82 -5.29 23.42
C SER A 201 -5.56 -5.08 24.28
N GLU A 202 -4.43 -4.74 23.67
CA GLU A 202 -3.15 -4.49 24.37
C GLU A 202 -2.61 -3.08 24.18
N PRO A 203 -1.75 -2.59 25.11
CA PRO A 203 -1.07 -1.30 24.97
C PRO A 203 -0.27 -1.21 23.67
N TYR A 204 -0.30 -0.04 23.04
CA TYR A 204 0.44 0.23 21.83
C TYR A 204 1.95 0.25 22.10
N ASN A 205 2.71 -0.51 21.34
CA ASN A 205 4.17 -0.52 21.41
C ASN A 205 4.78 -0.72 20.03
N ILE A 206 5.39 0.32 19.47
CA ILE A 206 6.05 0.24 18.15
C ILE A 206 7.27 -0.69 18.13
N GLU A 207 7.88 -0.93 19.30
CA GLU A 207 9.05 -1.82 19.43
C GLU A 207 8.67 -3.31 19.35
N ASP A 208 7.38 -3.64 19.37
CA ASP A 208 6.86 -5.00 19.18
C ASP A 208 5.91 -5.10 17.96
N PRO A 209 6.44 -4.86 16.73
CA PRO A 209 5.64 -4.79 15.49
C PRO A 209 4.90 -6.10 15.16
N ASN A 210 5.27 -7.20 15.81
CA ASN A 210 4.71 -8.53 15.60
C ASN A 210 3.48 -8.79 16.48
N ASN A 211 3.16 -7.91 17.43
CA ASN A 211 1.99 -8.05 18.29
C ASN A 211 0.72 -7.52 17.59
N PRO A 212 -0.17 -8.39 17.06
CA PRO A 212 -1.36 -7.94 16.38
C PRO A 212 -2.36 -7.27 17.34
N PHE A 213 -2.34 -7.61 18.63
CA PHE A 213 -3.27 -7.11 19.65
C PHE A 213 -2.98 -5.67 20.09
N ALA A 214 -1.77 -5.16 19.82
CA ALA A 214 -1.38 -3.77 20.01
C ALA A 214 -1.57 -2.92 18.74
N HIS A 215 -1.40 -3.53 17.56
CA HIS A 215 -1.35 -2.80 16.29
C HIS A 215 -2.64 -2.82 15.47
N LEU A 216 -3.52 -3.81 15.68
CA LEU A 216 -4.78 -3.98 14.94
C LEU A 216 -5.96 -3.80 15.89
N THR A 217 -6.95 -3.00 15.47
CA THR A 217 -8.17 -2.71 16.26
C THR A 217 -9.38 -3.51 15.78
N ASN A 218 -9.17 -4.49 14.89
CA ASN A 218 -10.23 -5.35 14.38
C ASN A 218 -10.79 -6.22 15.52
N PRO A 219 -12.11 -6.21 15.76
CA PRO A 219 -12.73 -7.02 16.81
C PRO A 219 -12.44 -8.52 16.64
N ASP A 220 -12.48 -9.03 15.42
CA ASP A 220 -12.23 -10.46 15.12
C ASP A 220 -10.83 -10.93 15.52
N ILE A 221 -9.83 -10.04 15.50
CA ILE A 221 -8.46 -10.36 15.92
C ILE A 221 -8.37 -10.24 17.43
N ASN A 222 -8.83 -9.14 18.01
CA ASN A 222 -8.71 -8.90 19.45
C ASN A 222 -9.56 -9.88 20.27
N ALA A 223 -10.69 -10.35 19.74
CA ALA A 223 -11.50 -11.42 20.34
C ALA A 223 -10.73 -12.75 20.50
N THR A 224 -9.62 -12.96 19.78
CA THR A 224 -8.75 -14.13 19.96
C THR A 224 -7.69 -13.95 21.06
N ASN A 225 -7.56 -12.75 21.62
CA ASN A 225 -6.70 -12.49 22.76
C ASN A 225 -7.36 -13.01 24.04
N THR A 226 -7.07 -14.27 24.39
CA THR A 226 -7.63 -14.90 25.59
C THR A 226 -7.03 -14.39 26.90
N ASP A 227 -5.94 -13.63 26.83
CA ASP A 227 -5.22 -13.11 27.99
C ASP A 227 -5.75 -11.73 28.43
N ALA A 228 -6.55 -11.07 27.60
CA ALA A 228 -7.20 -9.80 27.91
C ALA A 228 -8.52 -9.99 28.66
N ASP A 229 -8.74 -9.24 29.75
CA ASP A 229 -10.00 -9.26 30.52
C ASP A 229 -11.21 -8.83 29.67
N ALA A 230 -11.02 -7.81 28.83
CA ALA A 230 -12.00 -7.28 27.89
C ALA A 230 -11.36 -7.17 26.49
N PRO A 231 -11.41 -8.23 25.68
CA PRO A 231 -10.71 -8.26 24.39
C PRO A 231 -11.33 -7.32 23.35
N VAL A 232 -12.63 -7.02 23.43
CA VAL A 232 -13.32 -6.14 22.47
C VAL A 232 -13.99 -5.01 23.24
N VAL A 233 -13.43 -3.80 23.15
CA VAL A 233 -13.93 -2.61 23.85
C VAL A 233 -14.33 -1.54 22.85
N PHE A 234 -15.60 -1.14 22.89
CA PHE A 234 -16.14 -0.03 22.10
C PHE A 234 -16.60 1.11 22.99
N VAL A 235 -16.17 2.33 22.66
CA VAL A 235 -16.56 3.56 23.35
C VAL A 235 -17.41 4.40 22.41
N ALA A 236 -18.56 4.93 22.87
CA ALA A 236 -19.42 5.78 22.04
C ALA A 236 -18.69 7.06 21.60
N LEU A 237 -19.08 7.67 20.47
CA LEU A 237 -18.40 8.89 20.02
C LEU A 237 -18.67 10.06 20.96
N SER A 238 -19.86 10.17 21.57
CA SER A 238 -20.12 11.18 22.60
C SER A 238 -19.18 11.05 23.81
N GLU A 239 -18.94 9.82 24.26
CA GLU A 239 -18.01 9.50 25.36
C GLU A 239 -16.56 9.78 24.95
N TYR A 240 -16.16 9.38 23.73
CA TYR A 240 -14.85 9.68 23.16
C TYR A 240 -14.58 11.20 23.10
N ARG A 241 -15.58 11.99 22.66
CA ARG A 241 -15.48 13.45 22.62
C ARG A 241 -15.37 14.06 24.00
N GLN A 242 -16.08 13.52 24.99
CA GLN A 242 -15.93 13.96 26.38
C GLN A 242 -14.54 13.63 26.91
N TRP A 243 -14.06 12.42 26.66
CA TRP A 243 -12.70 12.00 27.03
C TRP A 243 -11.63 12.91 26.42
N LEU A 244 -11.74 13.27 25.13
CA LEU A 244 -10.82 14.22 24.51
C LEU A 244 -10.77 15.56 25.25
N ARG A 245 -11.94 16.10 25.65
CA ARG A 245 -12.01 17.35 26.42
C ARG A 245 -11.38 17.20 27.80
N ASP A 246 -11.60 16.06 28.45
CA ASP A 246 -11.03 15.76 29.77
C ASP A 246 -9.50 15.65 29.71
N GLU A 247 -8.95 15.14 28.60
CA GLU A 247 -7.51 15.13 28.28
C GLU A 247 -6.96 16.50 27.81
N GLY A 248 -7.82 17.53 27.70
CA GLY A 248 -7.43 18.89 27.32
C GLY A 248 -7.33 19.14 25.81
N HIS A 249 -7.91 18.27 24.99
CA HIS A 249 -7.97 18.42 23.54
C HIS A 249 -9.24 19.15 23.06
N ASP A 250 -9.13 19.85 21.94
CA ASP A 250 -10.27 20.48 21.26
C ASP A 250 -10.96 19.44 20.35
N ASP A 251 -12.01 18.82 20.89
CA ASP A 251 -12.79 17.82 20.15
C ASP A 251 -13.52 18.43 18.94
N ALA A 252 -13.93 19.70 19.01
CA ALA A 252 -14.61 20.37 17.90
C ALA A 252 -13.67 20.57 16.71
N ALA A 253 -12.41 20.96 16.96
CA ALA A 253 -11.39 21.10 15.92
C ALA A 253 -11.05 19.75 15.26
N LEU A 254 -10.91 18.67 16.05
CA LEU A 254 -10.69 17.33 15.49
C LEU A 254 -11.88 16.89 14.63
N PHE A 255 -13.11 17.02 15.13
CA PHE A 255 -14.29 16.60 14.37
C PHE A 255 -14.53 17.45 13.13
N ALA A 256 -14.16 18.73 13.12
CA ALA A 256 -14.15 19.54 11.90
C ALA A 256 -13.22 18.94 10.82
N LYS A 257 -12.01 18.46 11.20
CA LYS A 257 -11.11 17.74 10.28
C LYS A 257 -11.71 16.40 9.82
N ILE A 258 -12.41 15.69 10.70
CA ILE A 258 -13.10 14.43 10.36
C ILE A 258 -14.24 14.69 9.36
N HIS A 259 -15.02 15.76 9.55
CA HIS A 259 -16.08 16.16 8.62
C HIS A 259 -15.50 16.48 7.23
N ASP A 260 -14.36 17.18 7.18
CA ASP A 260 -13.64 17.47 5.93
C ASP A 260 -13.19 16.18 5.24
N LEU A 261 -12.51 15.29 5.98
CA LEU A 261 -12.08 13.97 5.51
C LEU A 261 -13.23 13.16 4.91
N VAL A 262 -14.37 13.06 5.61
CA VAL A 262 -15.53 12.28 5.15
C VAL A 262 -16.12 12.91 3.88
N THR A 263 -16.30 14.22 3.88
CA THR A 263 -16.92 14.94 2.75
C THR A 263 -16.06 14.79 1.50
N LEU A 264 -14.77 15.07 1.60
CA LEU A 264 -13.83 14.97 0.48
C LEU A 264 -13.67 13.54 -0.02
N THR A 265 -13.76 12.55 0.86
CA THR A 265 -13.73 11.13 0.48
C THR A 265 -14.93 10.74 -0.39
N VAL A 266 -16.15 11.12 0.01
CA VAL A 266 -17.35 10.81 -0.79
C VAL A 266 -17.36 11.60 -2.09
N MET A 267 -16.94 12.88 -2.06
CA MET A 267 -16.83 13.70 -3.28
C MET A 267 -15.87 13.09 -4.30
N ALA A 268 -14.76 12.49 -3.85
CA ALA A 268 -13.76 11.88 -4.72
C ALA A 268 -14.32 10.76 -5.62
N VAL A 269 -15.26 9.96 -5.12
CA VAL A 269 -15.86 8.82 -5.86
C VAL A 269 -17.08 9.20 -6.69
N ARG A 270 -17.71 10.36 -6.42
CA ARG A 270 -19.03 10.72 -6.96
C ARG A 270 -19.18 10.46 -8.46
N GLU A 271 -18.24 10.91 -9.29
CA GLU A 271 -18.35 10.78 -10.74
C GLU A 271 -18.31 9.31 -11.20
N ARG A 272 -17.55 8.45 -10.50
CA ARG A 272 -17.57 7.00 -10.74
C ARG A 272 -18.96 6.42 -10.45
N MET A 273 -19.58 6.83 -9.34
CA MET A 273 -20.93 6.38 -8.98
C MET A 273 -21.98 6.83 -10.02
N ARG A 274 -21.96 8.11 -10.40
CA ARG A 274 -22.88 8.66 -11.41
C ARG A 274 -22.74 7.98 -12.76
N ASN A 275 -21.52 7.75 -13.22
CA ASN A 275 -21.27 7.06 -14.49
C ASN A 275 -21.81 5.62 -14.46
N ARG A 276 -21.70 4.92 -13.31
CA ARG A 276 -22.25 3.56 -13.17
C ARG A 276 -23.78 3.55 -13.09
N LEU A 277 -24.41 4.51 -12.42
CA LEU A 277 -25.86 4.69 -12.45
C LEU A 277 -26.36 4.91 -13.89
N LYS A 278 -25.71 5.80 -14.67
CA LYS A 278 -26.04 6.03 -16.08
C LYS A 278 -25.93 4.76 -16.93
N VAL A 279 -24.86 3.97 -16.75
CA VAL A 279 -24.67 2.69 -17.47
C VAL A 279 -25.75 1.68 -17.13
N GLN A 280 -26.15 1.59 -15.86
CA GLN A 280 -27.20 0.67 -15.40
C GLN A 280 -28.62 1.19 -15.62
N LYS A 281 -28.78 2.44 -16.10
CA LYS A 281 -30.06 3.13 -16.24
C LYS A 281 -30.86 3.19 -14.93
N ALA A 282 -30.14 3.20 -13.81
CA ALA A 282 -30.73 3.29 -12.48
C ALA A 282 -30.94 4.77 -12.10
N PRO A 283 -32.12 5.16 -11.60
CA PRO A 283 -32.37 6.52 -11.19
C PRO A 283 -31.62 6.81 -9.88
N ALA A 284 -30.96 7.98 -9.80
CA ALA A 284 -30.12 8.33 -8.65
C ALA A 284 -30.91 8.42 -7.32
N ASN A 285 -32.15 8.89 -7.37
CA ASN A 285 -33.05 9.00 -6.21
C ASN A 285 -33.56 7.63 -5.68
N GLY A 286 -33.34 6.54 -6.43
CA GLY A 286 -33.64 5.18 -6.00
C GLY A 286 -32.48 4.49 -5.27
N CYS A 287 -31.33 5.14 -5.14
CA CYS A 287 -30.13 4.55 -4.56
C CYS A 287 -29.61 5.42 -3.42
N TYR A 288 -29.32 4.80 -2.27
CA TYR A 288 -28.60 5.42 -1.16
C TYR A 288 -27.48 4.49 -0.70
N GLU A 289 -26.51 4.99 0.07
CA GLU A 289 -25.41 4.16 0.57
C GLU A 289 -25.12 4.48 2.03
N LEU A 290 -25.16 3.46 2.89
CA LEU A 290 -24.67 3.54 4.26
C LEU A 290 -23.25 2.95 4.33
N LEU A 291 -22.27 3.81 4.61
CA LEU A 291 -20.86 3.46 4.69
C LEU A 291 -20.39 3.45 6.15
N GLY A 292 -19.54 2.47 6.50
CA GLY A 292 -18.76 2.52 7.73
C GLY A 292 -17.34 2.98 7.44
N VAL A 293 -17.01 4.23 7.77
CA VAL A 293 -15.66 4.79 7.57
C VAL A 293 -14.82 4.53 8.82
N ASP A 294 -13.67 3.89 8.66
CA ASP A 294 -12.70 3.67 9.73
C ASP A 294 -11.59 4.72 9.64
N CYS A 295 -11.43 5.49 10.71
CA CYS A 295 -10.50 6.62 10.82
C CYS A 295 -9.58 6.48 12.03
N LEU A 296 -8.26 6.59 11.83
CA LEU A 296 -7.26 6.65 12.89
C LEU A 296 -6.97 8.12 13.23
N VAL A 297 -6.72 8.42 14.49
CA VAL A 297 -6.24 9.75 14.92
C VAL A 297 -4.80 9.60 15.41
N ASP A 298 -3.88 10.42 14.90
CA ASP A 298 -2.49 10.44 15.36
C ASP A 298 -2.29 11.34 16.59
N ALA A 299 -1.11 11.31 17.18
CA ALA A 299 -0.74 12.07 18.37
C ALA A 299 -0.87 13.60 18.18
N ASP A 300 -0.84 14.10 16.94
CA ASP A 300 -1.05 15.52 16.61
C ASP A 300 -2.54 15.86 16.37
N LEU A 301 -3.44 14.93 16.71
CA LEU A 301 -4.88 15.01 16.45
C LEU A 301 -5.20 15.28 14.98
N LYS A 302 -4.45 14.64 14.08
CA LYS A 302 -4.78 14.58 12.66
C LYS A 302 -5.52 13.26 12.37
N PRO A 303 -6.71 13.33 11.75
CA PRO A 303 -7.43 12.15 11.35
C PRO A 303 -6.90 11.60 10.02
N TRP A 304 -6.82 10.28 9.94
CA TRP A 304 -6.37 9.50 8.80
C TRP A 304 -7.44 8.48 8.42
N ILE A 305 -7.83 8.43 7.14
CA ILE A 305 -8.74 7.40 6.65
C ILE A 305 -7.97 6.08 6.45
N LEU A 306 -8.53 4.99 6.94
CA LEU A 306 -7.95 3.65 6.79
C LEU A 306 -8.70 2.83 5.75
N GLU A 307 -10.04 2.77 5.85
CA GLU A 307 -10.90 2.02 4.94
C GLU A 307 -12.35 2.52 5.01
N CYS A 308 -13.10 2.27 3.93
CA CYS A 308 -14.57 2.40 3.92
C CYS A 308 -15.17 1.01 3.78
N ASN A 309 -16.08 0.64 4.68
CA ASN A 309 -16.74 -0.66 4.67
C ASN A 309 -18.08 -0.58 3.94
N LEU A 310 -18.24 -1.45 2.93
CA LEU A 310 -19.53 -1.76 2.33
C LEU A 310 -20.38 -2.52 3.36
N SER A 311 -21.68 -2.17 3.49
CA SER A 311 -22.60 -2.85 4.42
C SER A 311 -21.98 -2.99 5.82
N PRO A 312 -21.68 -1.88 6.53
CA PRO A 312 -21.02 -1.95 7.82
C PRO A 312 -21.76 -2.89 8.77
N SER A 313 -21.04 -3.79 9.46
CA SER A 313 -21.68 -4.79 10.33
C SER A 313 -22.62 -4.13 11.33
N LEU A 314 -23.86 -4.60 11.32
CA LEU A 314 -24.92 -4.24 12.26
C LEU A 314 -25.06 -5.27 13.40
N GLU A 315 -24.21 -6.30 13.45
CA GLU A 315 -24.20 -7.28 14.56
C GLU A 315 -23.53 -6.70 15.79
N VAL A 316 -23.94 -7.14 16.97
CA VAL A 316 -23.35 -6.70 18.25
C VAL A 316 -22.17 -7.62 18.56
N CYS A 317 -20.96 -7.06 18.61
CA CYS A 317 -19.72 -7.82 18.76
C CYS A 317 -19.14 -7.74 20.18
N ALA A 318 -19.32 -6.60 20.87
CA ALA A 318 -18.84 -6.44 22.23
C ALA A 318 -19.75 -7.16 23.24
N ALA A 319 -19.19 -7.62 24.34
CA ALA A 319 -19.99 -8.10 25.46
C ALA A 319 -20.80 -6.94 26.08
N PRO A 320 -21.95 -7.20 26.74
CA PRO A 320 -22.80 -6.13 27.27
C PRO A 320 -22.05 -5.12 28.14
N ASP A 321 -21.22 -5.61 29.06
CA ASP A 321 -20.45 -4.79 30.00
C ASP A 321 -19.27 -4.04 29.32
N ASP A 322 -18.84 -4.47 28.13
CA ASP A 322 -17.72 -3.91 27.37
C ASP A 322 -18.16 -3.00 26.20
N GLY A 323 -19.42 -2.56 26.24
CA GLY A 323 -20.01 -1.63 25.27
C GLY A 323 -21.02 -2.26 24.30
N GLY A 324 -21.38 -3.53 24.44
CA GLY A 324 -22.35 -4.22 23.57
C GLY A 324 -23.77 -3.65 23.62
N ASP A 325 -24.23 -3.21 24.80
CA ASP A 325 -25.55 -2.56 24.94
C ASP A 325 -25.56 -1.19 24.26
N THR A 326 -24.47 -0.44 24.43
CA THR A 326 -24.22 0.84 23.75
C THR A 326 -24.15 0.64 22.23
N GLU A 327 -23.46 -0.41 21.77
CA GLU A 327 -23.38 -0.80 20.37
C GLU A 327 -24.76 -1.07 19.77
N THR A 328 -25.58 -1.86 20.47
CA THR A 328 -26.96 -2.15 20.08
C THR A 328 -27.78 -0.87 19.95
N LYS A 329 -27.69 0.02 20.95
CA LYS A 329 -28.46 1.27 20.99
C LYS A 329 -28.06 2.21 19.85
N ILE A 330 -26.76 2.40 19.62
CA ILE A 330 -26.25 3.29 18.56
C ILE A 330 -26.68 2.77 17.18
N LYS A 331 -26.48 1.48 16.91
CA LYS A 331 -26.86 0.87 15.62
C LYS A 331 -28.37 0.95 15.37
N ARG A 332 -29.19 0.64 16.38
CA ARG A 332 -30.66 0.75 16.28
C ARG A 332 -31.10 2.18 15.97
N THR A 333 -30.56 3.15 16.70
CA THR A 333 -30.92 4.57 16.54
C THR A 333 -30.48 5.09 15.18
N MET A 334 -29.24 4.82 14.78
CA MET A 334 -28.70 5.23 13.48
C MET A 334 -29.52 4.68 12.30
N VAL A 335 -29.93 3.41 12.35
CA VAL A 335 -30.78 2.84 11.30
C VAL A 335 -32.19 3.45 11.30
N ALA A 336 -32.77 3.72 12.48
CA ALA A 336 -34.06 4.39 12.58
C ALA A 336 -34.02 5.82 12.02
N ASP A 337 -32.98 6.58 12.33
CA ASP A 337 -32.78 7.94 11.81
C ASP A 337 -32.55 7.94 10.30
N MET A 338 -31.83 6.95 9.76
CA MET A 338 -31.66 6.78 8.31
C MET A 338 -33.00 6.50 7.63
N VAL A 339 -33.82 5.59 8.18
CA VAL A 339 -35.17 5.28 7.65
C VAL A 339 -36.08 6.52 7.67
N SER A 340 -35.97 7.35 8.71
CA SER A 340 -36.66 8.64 8.83
C SER A 340 -36.17 9.66 7.79
N LEU A 341 -34.86 9.87 7.67
CA LEU A 341 -34.22 10.81 6.74
C LEU A 341 -34.64 10.50 5.31
N LEU A 342 -34.52 9.24 4.89
CA LEU A 342 -34.92 8.74 3.57
C LEU A 342 -36.45 8.77 3.34
N GLY A 343 -37.24 9.05 4.38
CA GLY A 343 -38.70 9.16 4.27
C GLY A 343 -39.40 7.84 3.97
N LEU A 344 -38.80 6.69 4.28
CA LEU A 344 -39.35 5.37 3.94
C LEU A 344 -40.68 5.09 4.64
N ASN A 345 -40.88 5.60 5.86
CA ASN A 345 -42.16 5.53 6.58
C ASN A 345 -43.10 6.71 6.25
N GLY A 346 -42.63 7.68 5.47
CA GLY A 346 -43.41 8.86 5.09
C GLY A 346 -44.44 8.58 4.00
N PRO A 347 -45.46 9.46 3.86
CA PRO A 347 -46.35 9.41 2.72
C PRO A 347 -45.55 9.56 1.41
N PRO A 348 -46.05 9.02 0.27
CA PRO A 348 -45.44 9.31 -1.03
C PRO A 348 -45.28 10.82 -1.20
N ALA A 349 -44.12 11.26 -1.65
CA ALA A 349 -43.84 12.68 -1.75
C ALA A 349 -44.76 13.32 -2.79
N GLU A 350 -45.61 14.26 -2.37
CA GLU A 350 -46.50 15.01 -3.26
C GLU A 350 -45.72 16.15 -3.93
N HIS A 351 -45.37 15.93 -5.19
CA HIS A 351 -44.70 16.90 -6.06
C HIS A 351 -45.58 17.37 -7.22
N SER A 352 -46.87 17.01 -7.22
CA SER A 352 -47.80 17.38 -8.30
C SER A 352 -47.84 18.90 -8.49
N GLY A 353 -47.52 19.36 -9.70
CA GLY A 353 -47.54 20.78 -10.06
C GLY A 353 -46.29 21.58 -9.68
N LEU A 354 -45.26 20.96 -9.10
CA LEU A 354 -43.96 21.60 -8.88
C LEU A 354 -43.02 21.34 -10.07
N GLY A 355 -42.32 22.38 -10.54
CA GLY A 355 -41.20 22.23 -11.47
C GLY A 355 -40.01 21.50 -10.82
N ARG A 356 -39.07 21.01 -11.64
CA ARG A 356 -37.91 20.21 -11.18
C ARG A 356 -37.09 20.87 -10.09
N GLU A 357 -36.81 22.17 -10.26
CA GLU A 357 -36.05 22.97 -9.29
C GLU A 357 -36.75 22.99 -7.91
N ALA A 358 -38.03 23.39 -7.88
CA ALA A 358 -38.81 23.44 -6.65
C ALA A 358 -38.97 22.06 -6.00
N ARG A 359 -39.09 21.00 -6.80
CA ARG A 359 -39.11 19.61 -6.32
C ARG A 359 -37.80 19.25 -5.62
N LEU A 360 -36.67 19.48 -6.27
CA LEU A 360 -35.34 19.17 -5.73
C LEU A 360 -35.04 19.92 -4.42
N ILE A 361 -35.43 21.19 -4.33
CA ILE A 361 -35.29 21.99 -3.10
C ILE A 361 -36.14 21.39 -1.98
N LYS A 362 -37.44 21.14 -2.24
CA LYS A 362 -38.37 20.57 -1.25
C LYS A 362 -37.93 19.17 -0.77
N GLU A 363 -37.36 18.36 -1.65
CA GLU A 363 -36.79 17.06 -1.28
C GLU A 363 -35.61 17.22 -0.30
N GLY A 364 -34.67 18.12 -0.59
CA GLY A 364 -33.52 18.41 0.28
C GLY A 364 -33.93 18.98 1.65
N GLU A 365 -34.85 19.94 1.68
CA GLU A 365 -35.41 20.50 2.93
C GLU A 365 -36.11 19.41 3.75
N GLY A 366 -36.84 18.51 3.08
CA GLY A 366 -37.51 17.39 3.71
C GLY A 366 -36.54 16.40 4.35
N GLU A 367 -35.46 16.01 3.65
CA GLU A 367 -34.41 15.17 4.22
C GLU A 367 -33.80 15.81 5.47
N LEU A 368 -33.41 17.09 5.38
CA LEU A 368 -32.80 17.81 6.49
C LEU A 368 -33.74 17.90 7.71
N ALA A 369 -35.04 18.12 7.49
CA ALA A 369 -36.03 18.17 8.56
C ALA A 369 -36.25 16.82 9.26
N ARG A 370 -35.89 15.70 8.61
CA ARG A 370 -36.06 14.33 9.14
C ARG A 370 -34.75 13.65 9.52
N ALA A 371 -33.65 14.41 9.54
CA ALA A 371 -32.31 13.84 9.60
C ALA A 371 -32.00 13.09 10.92
N GLY A 372 -32.72 13.36 12.01
CA GLY A 372 -32.44 12.73 13.30
C GLY A 372 -31.02 13.08 13.76
N GLY A 373 -30.24 12.08 14.19
CA GLY A 373 -28.83 12.20 14.55
C GLY A 373 -27.87 12.36 13.36
N PHE A 374 -28.35 12.41 12.11
CA PHE A 374 -27.51 12.69 10.95
C PHE A 374 -27.27 14.19 10.75
N GLN A 375 -26.01 14.61 10.83
CA GLN A 375 -25.57 15.94 10.44
C GLN A 375 -25.33 15.99 8.93
N CYS A 376 -25.93 16.95 8.24
CA CYS A 376 -25.61 17.25 6.83
C CYS A 376 -24.19 17.82 6.73
N LEU A 377 -23.32 17.13 6.00
CA LEU A 377 -21.97 17.60 5.68
C LEU A 377 -21.93 18.33 4.34
N PHE A 378 -22.74 17.88 3.37
CA PHE A 378 -22.91 18.55 2.08
C PHE A 378 -24.32 18.30 1.53
N PRO A 379 -25.04 19.32 1.03
CA PRO A 379 -24.69 20.74 1.05
C PRO A 379 -25.05 21.38 2.41
N ALA A 380 -24.03 21.72 3.20
CA ALA A 380 -24.22 22.45 4.47
C ALA A 380 -24.00 23.95 4.27
N LYS A 381 -24.84 24.78 4.88
CA LYS A 381 -24.85 26.24 4.65
C LYS A 381 -23.50 26.89 4.95
N GLU A 382 -22.79 26.40 5.95
CA GLU A 382 -21.54 26.97 6.46
C GLU A 382 -20.32 26.64 5.58
N SER A 383 -20.42 25.63 4.70
CA SER A 383 -19.25 25.06 4.00
C SER A 383 -19.49 24.69 2.53
N VAL A 384 -20.72 24.81 2.02
CA VAL A 384 -21.06 24.38 0.65
C VAL A 384 -20.23 25.09 -0.42
N GLU A 385 -19.95 26.40 -0.26
CA GLU A 385 -19.10 27.14 -1.21
C GLU A 385 -17.66 26.60 -1.24
N ASP A 386 -17.11 26.26 -0.07
CA ASP A 386 -15.76 25.72 0.05
C ASP A 386 -15.66 24.36 -0.65
N TYR A 387 -16.63 23.48 -0.43
CA TYR A 387 -16.66 22.15 -1.06
C TYR A 387 -16.95 22.21 -2.56
N LEU A 388 -17.74 23.18 -3.03
CA LEU A 388 -17.98 23.35 -4.47
C LEU A 388 -16.68 23.56 -5.27
N SER A 389 -15.61 24.03 -4.64
CA SER A 389 -14.28 24.18 -5.26
C SER A 389 -13.58 22.85 -5.57
N PHE A 390 -13.96 21.75 -4.91
CA PHE A 390 -13.37 20.42 -5.10
C PHE A 390 -13.98 19.65 -6.28
N PHE A 391 -15.14 20.08 -6.76
CA PHE A 391 -15.66 19.60 -8.03
C PHE A 391 -14.84 20.20 -9.18
N PRO A 392 -14.37 19.39 -10.15
CA PRO A 392 -13.82 19.92 -11.40
C PRO A 392 -14.80 20.92 -12.03
N VAL A 393 -16.06 20.48 -12.17
CA VAL A 393 -17.23 21.32 -12.44
C VAL A 393 -18.43 20.67 -11.72
N PRO A 394 -19.15 21.39 -10.83
CA PRO A 394 -20.38 20.86 -10.22
C PRO A 394 -21.47 20.66 -11.27
N ARG A 395 -22.56 19.95 -10.96
CA ARG A 395 -23.73 19.93 -11.85
C ARG A 395 -24.72 21.01 -11.51
N TYR A 396 -25.60 21.29 -12.45
CA TYR A 396 -26.66 22.28 -12.26
C TYR A 396 -27.49 21.98 -11.01
N ALA A 397 -27.87 20.71 -10.79
CA ALA A 397 -28.57 20.27 -9.57
C ALA A 397 -27.79 20.57 -8.27
N ASP A 398 -26.45 20.45 -8.28
CA ASP A 398 -25.60 20.77 -7.13
C ASP A 398 -25.60 22.29 -6.88
N ILE A 399 -25.57 23.11 -7.93
CA ILE A 399 -25.64 24.57 -7.86
C ILE A 399 -26.97 25.03 -7.26
N VAL A 400 -28.09 24.49 -7.76
CA VAL A 400 -29.43 24.77 -7.24
C VAL A 400 -29.53 24.40 -5.76
N SER A 401 -29.05 23.21 -5.39
CA SER A 401 -29.06 22.74 -3.99
C SER A 401 -28.25 23.67 -3.08
N ALA A 402 -27.07 24.11 -3.55
CA ALA A 402 -26.20 25.01 -2.81
C ALA A 402 -26.81 26.41 -2.65
N GLN A 403 -27.39 26.98 -3.70
CA GLN A 403 -28.08 28.27 -3.64
C GLN A 403 -29.27 28.23 -2.69
N ALA A 404 -30.03 27.12 -2.68
CA ALA A 404 -31.16 26.94 -1.79
C ALA A 404 -30.75 26.99 -0.30
N VAL A 405 -29.67 26.30 0.09
CA VAL A 405 -29.19 26.33 1.50
C VAL A 405 -28.55 27.67 1.88
N LEU A 406 -27.93 28.37 0.92
CA LEU A 406 -27.29 29.67 1.12
C LEU A 406 -28.30 30.83 1.17
N GLY A 407 -29.45 30.69 0.50
CA GLY A 407 -30.45 31.75 0.32
C GLY A 407 -29.99 32.88 -0.60
N HIS A 408 -28.95 32.68 -1.41
CA HIS A 408 -28.45 33.65 -2.38
C HIS A 408 -27.73 32.95 -3.55
N ASN A 409 -27.51 33.70 -4.63
CA ASN A 409 -26.82 33.20 -5.82
C ASN A 409 -25.32 33.08 -5.60
N LEU A 410 -24.77 31.91 -5.96
CA LEU A 410 -23.35 31.64 -5.99
C LEU A 410 -22.59 32.51 -7.00
N ARG A 411 -21.29 32.69 -6.74
CA ARG A 411 -20.38 33.30 -7.71
C ARG A 411 -20.26 32.41 -8.97
N PRO A 412 -20.17 33.00 -10.17
CA PRO A 412 -19.99 32.23 -11.41
C PRO A 412 -18.75 31.35 -11.38
N VAL A 413 -18.88 30.12 -11.87
CA VAL A 413 -17.75 29.19 -12.03
C VAL A 413 -16.96 29.59 -13.26
N ARG A 414 -15.71 30.01 -13.07
CA ARG A 414 -14.79 30.30 -14.18
C ARG A 414 -13.98 29.08 -14.55
N LEU A 415 -13.94 28.79 -15.85
CA LEU A 415 -13.23 27.67 -16.44
C LEU A 415 -12.28 28.18 -17.52
N CYS A 416 -11.21 27.44 -17.75
CA CYS A 416 -10.29 27.71 -18.85
C CYS A 416 -9.79 26.40 -19.47
N PRO A 417 -9.38 26.42 -20.76
CA PRO A 417 -8.71 25.29 -21.38
C PRO A 417 -7.48 24.86 -20.58
N ASN A 418 -7.27 23.55 -20.46
CA ASN A 418 -6.14 22.95 -19.75
C ASN A 418 -5.21 22.27 -20.74
N GLN A 419 -4.16 22.98 -21.19
CA GLN A 419 -3.18 22.48 -22.19
C GLN A 419 -3.87 21.83 -23.41
N THR A 420 -4.98 22.43 -23.83
CA THR A 420 -5.81 21.93 -24.93
C THR A 420 -5.71 22.91 -26.08
N VAL A 421 -5.30 22.41 -27.24
CA VAL A 421 -5.11 23.18 -28.46
C VAL A 421 -6.35 23.02 -29.34
N GLU A 422 -6.86 24.14 -29.83
CA GLU A 422 -7.95 24.18 -30.79
C GLU A 422 -7.41 24.00 -32.21
N ILE A 423 -7.94 23.01 -32.91
CA ILE A 423 -7.65 22.73 -34.31
C ILE A 423 -8.92 23.05 -35.09
N VAL A 424 -8.89 24.15 -35.83
CA VAL A 424 -10.01 24.60 -36.66
C VAL A 424 -9.71 24.29 -38.13
N SER A 425 -10.61 23.55 -38.77
CA SER A 425 -10.66 23.36 -40.22
C SER A 425 -11.96 23.96 -40.77
N GLU A 426 -12.12 24.07 -42.10
CA GLU A 426 -13.17 24.88 -42.74
C GLU A 426 -14.59 24.71 -42.15
N ASP A 427 -14.98 23.50 -41.70
CA ASP A 427 -16.27 23.23 -41.06
C ASP A 427 -16.20 22.45 -39.73
N GLU A 428 -15.01 22.17 -39.18
CA GLU A 428 -14.87 21.31 -37.98
C GLU A 428 -13.91 21.88 -36.94
N LEU A 429 -14.34 21.85 -35.67
CA LEU A 429 -13.50 22.07 -34.50
C LEU A 429 -13.04 20.71 -33.94
N ALA A 430 -11.75 20.56 -33.69
CA ALA A 430 -11.18 19.46 -32.93
C ALA A 430 -10.32 20.00 -31.77
N LEU A 431 -10.36 19.32 -30.64
CA LEU A 431 -9.65 19.67 -29.41
C LEU A 431 -8.55 18.64 -29.17
N TYR A 432 -7.30 19.08 -29.17
CA TYR A 432 -6.14 18.23 -28.91
C TYR A 432 -5.58 18.48 -27.52
N PHE A 433 -5.62 17.47 -26.65
CA PHE A 433 -5.07 17.54 -25.31
C PHE A 433 -3.59 17.16 -25.32
N GLU A 434 -2.71 18.14 -25.12
CA GLU A 434 -1.26 17.95 -25.24
C GLU A 434 -0.71 16.96 -24.19
N LYS A 435 -1.31 16.93 -22.99
CA LYS A 435 -0.80 16.12 -21.87
C LYS A 435 -0.86 14.61 -22.12
N ASN A 436 -1.89 14.13 -22.82
CA ASN A 436 -2.09 12.68 -23.05
C ASN A 436 -2.34 12.31 -24.52
N GLY A 437 -2.31 13.28 -25.44
CA GLY A 437 -2.49 13.08 -26.87
C GLY A 437 -3.93 12.76 -27.30
N THR A 438 -4.94 13.04 -26.46
CA THR A 438 -6.35 12.79 -26.80
C THR A 438 -6.86 13.82 -27.81
N LEU A 439 -7.49 13.35 -28.89
CA LEU A 439 -8.22 14.19 -29.84
C LEU A 439 -9.72 14.02 -29.61
N TYR A 440 -10.44 15.12 -29.42
CA TYR A 440 -11.88 15.15 -29.21
C TYR A 440 -12.56 16.06 -30.24
N THR A 441 -13.57 15.56 -30.94
CA THR A 441 -14.33 16.31 -31.95
C THR A 441 -15.74 16.60 -31.44
N PRO A 442 -16.02 17.82 -30.91
CA PRO A 442 -17.36 18.17 -30.48
C PRO A 442 -18.35 18.23 -31.65
N ASN A 443 -19.63 17.91 -31.38
CA ASN A 443 -20.72 18.26 -32.29
C ASN A 443 -20.92 19.79 -32.34
N PRO A 444 -21.68 20.36 -33.30
CA PRO A 444 -21.77 21.82 -33.47
C PRO A 444 -22.19 22.61 -32.22
N VAL A 445 -23.17 22.10 -31.45
CA VAL A 445 -23.62 22.76 -30.21
C VAL A 445 -22.53 22.70 -29.14
N SER A 446 -21.87 21.54 -29.00
CA SER A 446 -20.75 21.37 -28.09
C SER A 446 -19.54 22.22 -28.52
N GLY A 447 -19.29 22.38 -29.82
CA GLY A 447 -18.23 23.23 -30.32
C GLY A 447 -18.49 24.70 -29.99
N TRP A 448 -19.74 25.15 -30.12
CA TRP A 448 -20.14 26.48 -29.69
C TRP A 448 -19.99 26.69 -28.17
N ILE A 449 -20.43 25.74 -27.34
CA ILE A 449 -20.25 25.79 -25.87
C ILE A 449 -18.75 25.89 -25.53
N TRP A 450 -17.90 25.11 -26.21
CA TRP A 450 -16.45 25.18 -26.04
C TRP A 450 -15.89 26.58 -26.33
N LEU A 451 -16.26 27.16 -27.48
CA LEU A 451 -15.80 28.50 -27.86
C LEU A 451 -16.22 29.56 -26.83
N GLN A 452 -17.45 29.49 -26.32
CA GLN A 452 -17.90 30.42 -25.28
C GLN A 452 -17.08 30.30 -23.99
N VAL A 453 -16.81 29.07 -23.52
CA VAL A 453 -16.03 28.90 -22.29
C VAL A 453 -14.56 29.24 -22.49
N ALA A 454 -14.00 29.01 -23.68
CA ALA A 454 -12.64 29.42 -24.03
C ALA A 454 -12.47 30.96 -24.03
N ASP A 455 -13.52 31.69 -24.44
CA ASP A 455 -13.61 33.15 -24.36
C ASP A 455 -13.92 33.68 -22.93
N GLY A 456 -14.08 32.78 -21.96
CA GLY A 456 -14.27 33.12 -20.54
C GLY A 456 -15.72 33.30 -20.10
N ALA A 457 -16.70 32.88 -20.91
CA ALA A 457 -18.09 32.84 -20.48
C ALA A 457 -18.29 31.80 -19.37
N ASP A 458 -19.14 32.13 -18.39
CA ASP A 458 -19.51 31.20 -17.33
C ASP A 458 -20.66 30.27 -17.75
N PRO A 459 -20.84 29.11 -17.09
CA PRO A 459 -21.83 28.12 -17.49
C PRO A 459 -23.27 28.63 -17.54
N GLU A 460 -23.66 29.56 -16.66
CA GLU A 460 -25.04 30.08 -16.63
C GLU A 460 -25.25 31.09 -17.75
N GLY A 461 -24.27 31.93 -18.05
CA GLY A 461 -24.30 32.80 -19.24
C GLY A 461 -24.48 32.02 -20.54
N ILE A 462 -23.71 30.94 -20.71
CA ILE A 462 -23.81 30.04 -21.88
C ILE A 462 -25.22 29.43 -21.98
N ALA A 463 -25.79 29.00 -20.86
CA ALA A 463 -27.13 28.43 -20.84
C ALA A 463 -28.22 29.46 -21.17
N GLN A 464 -28.08 30.70 -20.69
CA GLN A 464 -29.00 31.80 -21.00
C GLN A 464 -28.99 32.16 -22.48
N ASP A 465 -27.82 32.18 -23.11
CA ASP A 465 -27.70 32.42 -24.55
C ASP A 465 -28.36 31.32 -25.38
N LEU A 466 -28.21 30.05 -24.97
CA LEU A 466 -28.91 28.92 -25.62
C LEU A 466 -30.42 28.98 -25.41
N ILE A 467 -30.90 29.40 -24.24
CA ILE A 467 -32.33 29.62 -23.97
C ILE A 467 -32.88 30.74 -24.85
N ALA A 468 -32.16 31.86 -24.97
CA ALA A 468 -32.55 32.97 -25.84
C ALA A 468 -32.58 32.56 -27.33
N ALA A 469 -31.60 31.76 -27.76
CA ALA A 469 -31.57 31.20 -29.11
C ALA A 469 -32.74 30.23 -29.36
N HIS A 470 -33.07 29.38 -28.38
CA HIS A 470 -34.24 28.51 -28.43
C HIS A 470 -35.53 29.32 -28.52
N GLU A 471 -35.67 30.36 -27.70
CA GLU A 471 -36.83 31.26 -27.71
C GLU A 471 -37.02 31.94 -29.07
N ALA A 472 -35.94 32.44 -29.66
CA ALA A 472 -35.97 33.07 -30.98
C ALA A 472 -36.38 32.10 -32.11
N ALA A 473 -36.02 30.82 -32.01
CA ALA A 473 -36.28 29.81 -33.04
C ALA A 473 -37.61 29.05 -32.87
N HIS A 474 -38.03 28.82 -31.62
CA HIS A 474 -39.09 27.89 -31.26
C HIS A 474 -40.14 28.47 -30.30
N GLY A 475 -39.96 29.70 -29.81
CA GLY A 475 -40.80 30.33 -28.79
C GLY A 475 -40.31 30.03 -27.36
N ALA A 476 -40.89 30.72 -26.37
CA ALA A 476 -40.42 30.67 -24.98
C ALA A 476 -40.41 29.22 -24.43
N PRO A 477 -39.25 28.70 -23.98
CA PRO A 477 -39.15 27.35 -23.46
C PRO A 477 -39.86 27.21 -22.11
N SER A 478 -40.49 26.05 -21.90
CA SER A 478 -41.04 25.64 -20.61
C SER A 478 -39.95 25.51 -19.54
N ASP A 479 -40.35 25.51 -18.26
CA ASP A 479 -39.43 25.35 -17.13
C ASP A 479 -38.60 24.05 -17.23
N ASP A 480 -39.21 22.98 -17.74
CA ASP A 480 -38.51 21.70 -17.98
C ASP A 480 -37.49 21.81 -19.11
N GLU A 481 -37.81 22.48 -20.22
CA GLU A 481 -36.86 22.70 -21.32
C GLU A 481 -35.69 23.58 -20.87
N GLN A 482 -35.96 24.62 -20.09
CA GLN A 482 -34.94 25.46 -19.49
C GLN A 482 -34.02 24.68 -18.54
N TRP A 483 -34.58 23.79 -17.72
CA TRP A 483 -33.78 22.87 -16.89
C TRP A 483 -32.87 21.99 -17.75
N MET A 484 -33.42 21.35 -18.79
CA MET A 484 -32.66 20.47 -19.67
C MET A 484 -31.52 21.20 -20.38
N ILE A 485 -31.75 22.44 -20.85
CA ILE A 485 -30.69 23.24 -21.47
C ILE A 485 -29.55 23.50 -20.49
N ARG A 486 -29.87 23.94 -19.26
CA ARG A 486 -28.86 24.16 -18.21
C ARG A 486 -28.13 22.87 -17.87
N GLU A 487 -28.87 21.81 -17.57
CA GLU A 487 -28.31 20.49 -17.26
C GLU A 487 -27.32 20.02 -18.33
N ASN A 488 -27.68 20.13 -19.61
CA ASN A 488 -26.81 19.74 -20.72
C ASN A 488 -25.52 20.58 -20.80
N VAL A 489 -25.59 21.90 -20.59
CA VAL A 489 -24.39 22.77 -20.55
C VAL A 489 -23.46 22.35 -19.42
N TRP A 490 -24.00 22.22 -18.20
CA TRP A 490 -23.21 21.85 -17.03
C TRP A 490 -22.63 20.42 -17.14
N ASP A 491 -23.39 19.45 -17.69
CA ASP A 491 -22.90 18.08 -17.92
C ASP A 491 -21.79 18.03 -18.99
N ALA A 492 -21.89 18.82 -20.06
CA ALA A 492 -20.87 18.89 -21.10
C ALA A 492 -19.54 19.43 -20.54
N LEU A 493 -19.58 20.57 -19.84
CA LEU A 493 -18.41 21.19 -19.22
C LEU A 493 -17.76 20.26 -18.18
N ALA A 494 -18.58 19.60 -17.37
CA ALA A 494 -18.06 18.65 -16.39
C ALA A 494 -17.44 17.40 -17.01
N SER A 495 -17.96 16.92 -18.12
CA SER A 495 -17.38 15.81 -18.88
C SER A 495 -16.00 16.18 -19.44
N TRP A 496 -15.85 17.39 -19.98
CA TRP A 496 -14.55 17.89 -20.45
C TRP A 496 -13.55 18.12 -19.33
N ALA A 497 -13.99 18.61 -18.17
CA ALA A 497 -13.12 18.72 -17.01
C ALA A 497 -12.65 17.36 -16.49
N GLN A 498 -13.49 16.32 -16.59
CA GLN A 498 -13.07 14.94 -16.27
C GLN A 498 -12.06 14.38 -17.26
N LEU A 499 -12.21 14.70 -18.55
CA LEU A 499 -11.24 14.34 -19.59
C LEU A 499 -9.92 15.14 -19.47
N GLY A 500 -9.90 16.17 -18.62
CA GLY A 500 -8.76 17.06 -18.43
C GLY A 500 -8.64 18.16 -19.49
N LEU A 501 -9.64 18.32 -20.37
CA LEU A 501 -9.67 19.36 -21.40
C LEU A 501 -9.92 20.75 -20.80
N LEU A 502 -10.73 20.81 -19.75
CA LEU A 502 -11.01 22.02 -18.98
C LEU A 502 -10.49 21.89 -17.55
N ARG A 503 -10.21 23.04 -16.95
CA ARG A 503 -9.97 23.18 -15.52
C ARG A 503 -10.63 24.44 -14.97
N ARG A 504 -10.72 24.54 -13.65
CA ARG A 504 -11.13 25.79 -13.00
C ARG A 504 -10.04 26.85 -13.16
N ASP A 505 -10.45 28.05 -13.48
CA ASP A 505 -9.57 29.21 -13.47
C ASP A 505 -9.52 29.79 -12.06
N THR A 506 -8.47 29.46 -11.31
CA THR A 506 -8.25 29.96 -9.96
C THR A 506 -7.45 31.26 -9.94
N GLY A 507 -6.98 31.76 -11.09
CA GLY A 507 -6.05 32.90 -11.17
C GLY A 507 -4.65 32.62 -10.60
N GLU A 508 -4.41 31.43 -10.06
CA GLU A 508 -3.08 30.98 -9.61
C GLU A 508 -2.31 30.44 -10.83
N GLN A 509 -1.05 30.86 -10.99
CA GLN A 509 -0.17 30.22 -11.97
C GLN A 509 0.00 28.74 -11.61
N ASP A 510 0.05 27.89 -12.64
CA ASP A 510 0.32 26.46 -12.48
C ASP A 510 1.46 26.24 -11.50
N ALA A 511 1.12 25.73 -10.31
CA ALA A 511 2.12 25.15 -9.45
C ALA A 511 2.77 24.03 -10.27
N PRO A 512 4.11 24.01 -10.43
CA PRO A 512 4.76 22.90 -11.11
C PRO A 512 4.25 21.60 -10.49
N GLU A 513 3.92 20.62 -11.33
CA GLU A 513 3.56 19.28 -10.85
C GLU A 513 4.55 18.89 -9.76
N PRO A 514 4.10 18.29 -8.63
CA PRO A 514 5.01 17.81 -7.61
C PRO A 514 6.06 16.99 -8.34
N ALA A 515 7.32 17.42 -8.25
CA ALA A 515 8.41 16.89 -9.07
C ALA A 515 8.31 15.37 -9.00
N SER A 516 8.09 14.71 -10.15
CA SER A 516 8.19 13.26 -10.22
C SER A 516 9.50 12.93 -9.52
N GLU A 517 9.45 12.20 -8.41
CA GLU A 517 10.63 11.97 -7.57
C GLU A 517 11.77 11.55 -8.49
N THR A 518 12.69 12.50 -8.76
CA THR A 518 13.73 12.25 -9.74
C THR A 518 14.47 11.06 -9.18
N PRO A 519 14.54 9.92 -9.90
CA PRO A 519 15.12 8.72 -9.35
C PRO A 519 16.50 9.11 -8.85
N SER A 520 16.72 8.96 -7.54
CA SER A 520 18.00 9.28 -6.90
C SER A 520 19.09 8.74 -7.79
N LYS A 521 19.94 9.62 -8.31
CA LYS A 521 20.91 9.28 -9.33
C LYS A 521 21.68 8.05 -8.85
N ALA A 522 21.63 6.97 -9.62
CA ALA A 522 22.28 5.72 -9.22
C ALA A 522 23.75 6.02 -8.89
N PRO A 523 24.27 5.50 -7.78
CA PRO A 523 25.66 5.73 -7.43
C PRO A 523 26.57 5.19 -8.54
N ALA A 524 27.74 5.82 -8.69
CA ALA A 524 28.69 5.42 -9.71
C ALA A 524 29.09 3.95 -9.53
N ALA A 525 29.26 3.24 -10.64
CA ALA A 525 29.74 1.86 -10.63
C ALA A 525 31.06 1.74 -9.85
N VAL A 526 31.17 0.71 -9.03
CA VAL A 526 32.34 0.42 -8.20
C VAL A 526 33.10 -0.73 -8.82
N THR A 527 34.42 -0.67 -8.85
CA THR A 527 35.23 -1.84 -9.24
C THR A 527 35.56 -2.65 -7.99
N LEU A 528 35.25 -3.94 -8.00
CA LEU A 528 35.55 -4.89 -6.94
C LEU A 528 36.71 -5.80 -7.37
N TYR A 529 37.61 -6.13 -6.45
CA TYR A 529 38.57 -7.22 -6.63
C TYR A 529 38.06 -8.50 -5.97
N VAL A 530 37.72 -9.50 -6.78
CA VAL A 530 37.35 -10.84 -6.32
C VAL A 530 38.52 -11.77 -6.62
N GLY A 531 39.28 -12.10 -5.58
CA GLY A 531 40.59 -12.73 -5.75
C GLY A 531 41.55 -11.85 -6.55
N ALA A 532 42.00 -12.34 -7.70
CA ALA A 532 42.89 -11.58 -8.60
C ALA A 532 42.14 -10.86 -9.73
N ARG A 533 40.81 -11.03 -9.84
CA ARG A 533 40.01 -10.51 -10.95
C ARG A 533 39.34 -9.20 -10.54
N ALA A 534 39.46 -8.18 -11.39
CA ALA A 534 38.65 -6.97 -11.27
C ALA A 534 37.28 -7.23 -11.90
N ILE A 535 36.20 -6.80 -11.24
CA ILE A 535 34.82 -6.88 -11.73
C ILE A 535 34.16 -5.52 -11.49
N ALA A 536 33.55 -4.94 -12.53
CA ALA A 536 32.78 -3.71 -12.37
C ALA A 536 31.38 -4.04 -11.86
N MET A 537 30.96 -3.45 -10.74
CA MET A 537 29.63 -3.59 -10.17
C MET A 537 28.82 -2.32 -10.39
N ASP A 538 27.71 -2.45 -11.11
CA ASP A 538 26.70 -1.41 -11.24
C ASP A 538 25.48 -1.78 -10.40
N TYR A 539 25.16 -0.95 -9.40
CA TYR A 539 24.03 -1.15 -8.51
C TYR A 539 22.68 -0.80 -9.16
N GLY A 540 22.67 0.01 -10.23
CA GLY A 540 21.47 0.45 -10.95
C GLY A 540 20.48 1.34 -10.18
N SER A 541 20.48 1.33 -8.85
CA SER A 541 19.63 2.19 -8.01
C SER A 541 20.25 2.48 -6.64
N ALA A 542 19.79 3.56 -5.99
CA ALA A 542 20.21 3.92 -4.64
C ALA A 542 19.83 2.88 -3.58
N ALA A 543 18.63 2.28 -3.67
CA ALA A 543 18.19 1.25 -2.73
C ALA A 543 19.08 0.00 -2.78
N VAL A 544 19.42 -0.45 -3.99
CA VAL A 544 20.35 -1.58 -4.19
C VAL A 544 21.74 -1.25 -3.66
N ALA A 545 22.22 -0.03 -3.88
CA ALA A 545 23.52 0.40 -3.38
C ALA A 545 23.55 0.55 -1.86
N ALA A 546 22.48 1.03 -1.23
CA ALA A 546 22.36 1.11 0.22
C ALA A 546 22.41 -0.30 0.85
N ARG A 547 21.79 -1.29 0.21
CA ARG A 547 21.79 -2.68 0.67
C ARG A 547 23.14 -3.37 0.41
N LEU A 548 23.65 -3.31 -0.82
CA LEU A 548 24.83 -4.10 -1.22
C LEU A 548 26.16 -3.37 -1.00
N GLY A 549 26.14 -2.05 -0.94
CA GLY A 549 27.33 -1.20 -0.79
C GLY A 549 28.17 -1.58 0.42
N PRO A 550 27.62 -1.54 1.66
CA PRO A 550 28.35 -1.92 2.86
C PRO A 550 28.94 -3.34 2.82
N LEU A 551 28.23 -4.26 2.16
CA LEU A 551 28.62 -5.66 2.06
C LEU A 551 29.88 -5.86 1.19
N PHE A 552 29.99 -5.10 0.10
CA PHE A 552 31.08 -5.21 -0.86
C PHE A 552 32.12 -4.08 -0.77
N ALA A 553 31.88 -3.07 0.07
CA ALA A 553 32.79 -1.94 0.29
C ALA A 553 34.25 -2.35 0.60
N PRO A 554 34.52 -3.42 1.39
CA PRO A 554 35.90 -3.86 1.64
C PRO A 554 36.69 -4.28 0.39
N PHE A 555 36.02 -4.55 -0.74
CA PHE A 555 36.65 -4.95 -2.02
C PHE A 555 36.77 -3.81 -3.04
N ALA A 556 36.21 -2.64 -2.72
CA ALA A 556 36.15 -1.53 -3.64
C ALA A 556 37.55 -0.97 -3.94
N THR A 557 37.84 -0.75 -5.22
CA THR A 557 39.11 -0.16 -5.68
C THR A 557 38.88 1.04 -6.59
N THR A 558 39.86 1.94 -6.62
CA THR A 558 39.89 3.11 -7.52
C THR A 558 40.48 2.79 -8.90
N LYS A 559 40.98 1.56 -9.13
CA LYS A 559 41.58 1.15 -10.41
C LYS A 559 40.50 0.80 -11.44
N LYS A 560 40.51 1.49 -12.58
CA LYS A 560 39.42 1.56 -13.58
C LYS A 560 39.31 0.43 -14.62
N ARG A 561 40.11 -0.65 -14.59
CA ARG A 561 40.07 -1.66 -15.65
C ARG A 561 39.49 -2.99 -15.16
N SER A 562 38.25 -3.23 -15.56
CA SER A 562 37.62 -4.56 -15.59
C SER A 562 37.15 -4.86 -17.01
N ASP A 563 37.35 -6.10 -17.47
CA ASP A 563 36.79 -6.66 -18.71
C ASP A 563 35.41 -7.30 -18.49
N LEU A 564 35.00 -7.47 -17.23
CA LEU A 564 33.75 -8.09 -16.84
C LEU A 564 32.93 -7.14 -15.94
N SER A 565 31.62 -7.05 -16.20
CA SER A 565 30.70 -6.28 -15.37
C SER A 565 29.60 -7.17 -14.79
N ILE A 566 29.14 -6.81 -13.60
CA ILE A 566 27.89 -7.28 -13.02
C ILE A 566 27.01 -6.06 -12.84
N ALA A 567 25.82 -6.07 -13.44
CA ALA A 567 24.89 -4.95 -13.39
C ALA A 567 23.55 -5.42 -12.85
N ILE A 568 23.02 -4.66 -11.89
CA ILE A 568 21.67 -4.85 -11.36
C ILE A 568 20.78 -3.81 -12.02
N GLN A 569 19.68 -4.24 -12.61
CA GLN A 569 18.76 -3.37 -13.34
C GLN A 569 17.36 -3.49 -12.77
N ARG A 570 16.58 -2.40 -12.85
CA ARG A 570 15.16 -2.45 -12.55
C ARG A 570 14.46 -3.33 -13.58
N ALA A 571 13.65 -4.26 -13.12
CA ALA A 571 12.77 -5.07 -13.95
C ALA A 571 11.30 -4.75 -13.61
N PRO A 572 10.32 -5.12 -14.47
CA PRO A 572 8.90 -4.97 -14.16
C PRO A 572 8.49 -5.64 -12.83
N VAL A 573 9.18 -6.72 -12.48
CA VAL A 573 9.01 -7.42 -11.20
C VAL A 573 10.37 -7.46 -10.51
N GLY A 574 10.56 -6.62 -9.48
CA GLY A 574 11.82 -6.56 -8.74
C GLY A 574 13.01 -6.15 -9.59
N TYR A 575 14.14 -6.83 -9.42
CA TYR A 575 15.40 -6.55 -10.10
C TYR A 575 15.82 -7.69 -11.04
N ALA A 576 16.69 -7.35 -11.97
CA ALA A 576 17.39 -8.27 -12.85
C ALA A 576 18.90 -8.17 -12.64
N LEU A 577 19.59 -9.31 -12.69
CA LEU A 577 21.05 -9.39 -12.62
C LEU A 577 21.61 -9.73 -14.01
N ALA A 578 22.52 -8.90 -14.52
CA ALA A 578 23.28 -9.16 -15.73
C ALA A 578 24.77 -9.39 -15.39
N VAL A 579 25.39 -10.35 -16.08
CA VAL A 579 26.83 -10.63 -16.02
C VAL A 579 27.39 -10.48 -17.44
N GLY A 580 28.22 -9.45 -17.64
CA GLY A 580 28.62 -9.01 -18.96
C GLY A 580 27.40 -8.61 -19.81
N SER A 581 27.24 -9.26 -20.96
CA SER A 581 26.09 -9.07 -21.86
C SER A 581 24.92 -10.03 -21.58
N ASN A 582 25.05 -10.94 -20.62
CA ASN A 582 24.08 -12.01 -20.40
C ASN A 582 23.19 -11.69 -19.21
N LEU A 583 21.88 -11.84 -19.39
CA LEU A 583 20.91 -11.81 -18.30
C LEU A 583 21.04 -13.10 -17.50
N ALA A 584 21.49 -13.01 -16.24
CA ALA A 584 21.72 -14.14 -15.36
C ALA A 584 20.47 -14.53 -14.57
N SER A 585 19.70 -13.55 -14.09
CA SER A 585 18.47 -13.77 -13.32
C SER A 585 17.52 -12.56 -13.36
N THR A 586 16.25 -12.77 -13.05
CA THR A 586 15.18 -11.74 -13.02
C THR A 586 14.15 -12.08 -11.95
N GLY A 587 13.28 -11.13 -11.58
CA GLY A 587 12.29 -11.33 -10.53
C GLY A 587 12.88 -11.29 -9.11
N LEU A 588 13.99 -10.57 -8.93
CA LEU A 588 14.75 -10.56 -7.68
C LEU A 588 14.22 -9.49 -6.71
N GLY A 589 13.91 -9.90 -5.48
CA GLY A 589 13.65 -8.98 -4.37
C GLY A 589 14.95 -8.39 -3.82
N LEU A 590 14.85 -7.30 -3.06
CA LEU A 590 16.01 -6.64 -2.46
C LEU A 590 16.61 -7.50 -1.32
N ASP A 591 15.75 -8.30 -0.68
CA ASP A 591 16.09 -9.32 0.31
C ASP A 591 17.10 -10.36 -0.21
N ASN A 592 16.98 -10.81 -1.46
CA ASN A 592 17.78 -11.91 -1.99
C ASN A 592 18.98 -11.47 -2.87
N LEU A 593 19.01 -10.20 -3.30
CA LEU A 593 20.03 -9.68 -4.21
C LEU A 593 21.47 -9.96 -3.74
N ALA A 594 21.76 -9.82 -2.45
CA ALA A 594 23.13 -9.98 -1.95
C ALA A 594 23.66 -11.41 -2.12
N GLN A 595 22.79 -12.43 -1.98
CA GLN A 595 23.15 -13.83 -2.16
C GLN A 595 23.41 -14.13 -3.63
N ILE A 596 22.51 -13.66 -4.50
CA ILE A 596 22.60 -13.90 -5.95
C ILE A 596 23.82 -13.19 -6.54
N VAL A 597 24.11 -11.95 -6.11
CA VAL A 597 25.31 -11.20 -6.50
C VAL A 597 26.57 -11.88 -5.99
N THR A 598 26.61 -12.31 -4.71
CA THR A 598 27.77 -13.01 -4.14
C THR A 598 28.06 -14.29 -4.93
N ARG A 599 27.03 -15.05 -5.29
CA ARG A 599 27.17 -16.24 -6.14
C ARG A 599 27.69 -15.89 -7.53
N ALA A 600 27.16 -14.85 -8.17
CA ALA A 600 27.64 -14.42 -9.47
C ALA A 600 29.11 -13.99 -9.43
N LEU A 601 29.53 -13.26 -8.39
CA LEU A 601 30.94 -12.89 -8.18
C LEU A 601 31.82 -14.14 -7.99
N PHE A 602 31.35 -15.12 -7.21
CA PHE A 602 32.05 -16.40 -7.01
C PHE A 602 32.27 -17.17 -8.31
N GLU A 603 31.21 -17.33 -9.12
CA GLU A 603 31.27 -18.06 -10.39
C GLU A 603 32.20 -17.38 -11.42
N GLN A 604 32.45 -16.08 -11.27
CA GLN A 604 33.35 -15.31 -12.13
C GLN A 604 34.78 -15.20 -11.60
N ALA A 605 35.07 -15.74 -10.40
CA ALA A 605 36.35 -15.54 -9.73
C ALA A 605 37.53 -16.30 -10.39
N VAL A 606 37.24 -17.37 -11.14
CA VAL A 606 38.25 -18.16 -11.84
C VAL A 606 38.61 -17.50 -13.17
N GLY A 607 39.90 -17.25 -13.41
CA GLY A 607 40.41 -16.66 -14.67
C GLY A 607 41.41 -17.54 -15.42
N LYS A 608 41.77 -18.73 -14.88
CA LYS A 608 42.74 -19.67 -15.48
C LYS A 608 42.18 -21.08 -15.40
N ALA A 609 42.43 -21.91 -16.42
CA ALA A 609 41.88 -23.27 -16.51
C ALA A 609 42.27 -24.20 -15.34
N GLN A 610 43.47 -23.99 -14.78
CA GLN A 610 44.01 -24.77 -13.65
C GLN A 610 43.54 -24.28 -12.27
N ASN A 611 42.83 -23.15 -12.22
CA ASN A 611 42.35 -22.57 -10.98
C ASN A 611 40.94 -23.08 -10.68
N LEU A 612 40.65 -23.29 -9.40
CA LEU A 612 39.35 -23.73 -8.92
C LEU A 612 38.87 -22.73 -7.86
N ALA A 613 37.64 -22.24 -7.98
CA ALA A 613 37.01 -21.47 -6.91
C ALA A 613 36.28 -22.45 -5.99
N VAL A 614 36.49 -22.31 -4.69
CA VAL A 614 35.87 -23.17 -3.68
C VAL A 614 35.26 -22.26 -2.62
N ALA A 615 33.98 -22.46 -2.30
CA ALA A 615 33.38 -21.71 -1.21
C ALA A 615 34.02 -22.17 0.10
N GLY A 616 34.13 -21.28 1.07
CA GLY A 616 34.69 -21.57 2.40
C GLY A 616 34.90 -20.29 3.16
N THR A 617 35.41 -20.39 4.36
CA THR A 617 35.93 -19.22 5.06
C THR A 617 37.41 -19.41 5.31
N LEU A 618 38.20 -18.45 4.83
CA LEU A 618 39.64 -18.40 5.05
C LEU A 618 39.93 -17.46 6.20
N VAL A 619 40.68 -17.93 7.18
CA VAL A 619 41.11 -17.14 8.34
C VAL A 619 42.64 -17.11 8.35
N PRO A 620 43.28 -15.98 8.01
CA PRO A 620 44.70 -15.79 8.27
C PRO A 620 45.02 -16.00 9.75
N ILE A 621 46.15 -16.64 10.02
CA ILE A 621 46.71 -16.83 11.37
C ILE A 621 48.08 -16.18 11.51
N SER A 622 48.61 -15.64 10.40
CA SER A 622 49.80 -14.82 10.32
C SER A 622 49.81 -14.07 8.98
N ALA A 623 50.87 -13.32 8.69
CA ALA A 623 51.03 -12.64 7.40
C ALA A 623 51.20 -13.59 6.20
N THR A 624 51.48 -14.88 6.43
CA THR A 624 51.79 -15.86 5.36
C THR A 624 51.00 -17.16 5.45
N GLU A 625 50.42 -17.49 6.62
CA GLU A 625 49.68 -18.73 6.84
C GLU A 625 48.19 -18.47 7.18
N ALA A 626 47.32 -19.39 6.79
CA ALA A 626 45.89 -19.34 7.02
C ALA A 626 45.29 -20.72 7.28
N VAL A 627 44.11 -20.75 7.89
CA VAL A 627 43.26 -21.94 8.03
C VAL A 627 42.05 -21.78 7.12
N PHE A 628 41.72 -22.82 6.35
CA PHE A 628 40.59 -22.81 5.43
C PHE A 628 39.49 -23.75 5.91
N PHE A 629 38.28 -23.22 6.05
CA PHE A 629 37.11 -23.94 6.53
C PHE A 629 36.15 -24.22 5.38
N VAL A 630 35.68 -25.47 5.30
CA VAL A 630 34.71 -25.92 4.31
C VAL A 630 33.57 -26.67 4.99
N ALA A 631 32.36 -26.51 4.46
CA ALA A 631 31.18 -27.22 4.94
C ALA A 631 31.05 -28.60 4.29
N GLY A 632 30.62 -29.60 5.06
CA GLY A 632 30.24 -30.92 4.54
C GLY A 632 28.86 -30.94 3.86
N ARG A 633 28.56 -31.99 3.08
CA ARG A 633 27.29 -32.14 2.34
C ARG A 633 26.03 -32.10 3.21
N GLU A 634 26.09 -32.65 4.42
CA GLU A 634 24.90 -32.97 5.21
C GLU A 634 24.47 -31.86 6.18
N ASN A 635 25.34 -30.89 6.50
CA ASN A 635 25.16 -30.03 7.68
C ASN A 635 25.02 -28.53 7.38
N GLY A 636 24.84 -28.14 6.11
CA GLY A 636 24.69 -26.74 5.72
C GLY A 636 25.96 -25.89 5.91
N TRP A 637 25.88 -24.60 5.58
CA TRP A 637 26.98 -23.63 5.71
C TRP A 637 26.86 -22.84 7.03
N ASP A 638 27.94 -22.78 7.81
CA ASP A 638 28.03 -22.00 9.05
C ASP A 638 29.45 -21.42 9.22
N ASP A 639 29.56 -20.09 9.19
CA ASP A 639 30.83 -19.37 9.36
C ASP A 639 31.05 -18.81 10.77
N ALA A 640 30.21 -19.16 11.76
CA ALA A 640 30.38 -18.74 13.15
C ALA A 640 31.74 -19.18 13.73
N LEU A 641 32.10 -20.45 13.51
CA LEU A 641 33.38 -21.03 13.94
C LEU A 641 34.62 -20.29 13.39
N PRO A 642 34.77 -20.11 12.05
CA PRO A 642 35.92 -19.40 11.51
C PRO A 642 35.95 -17.92 11.93
N MET A 643 34.79 -17.25 12.04
CA MET A 643 34.73 -15.88 12.56
C MET A 643 35.17 -15.79 14.03
N MET A 644 34.85 -16.80 14.84
CA MET A 644 35.37 -16.86 16.20
C MET A 644 36.88 -17.09 16.27
N LEU A 645 37.43 -17.89 15.34
CA LEU A 645 38.89 -18.07 15.25
C LEU A 645 39.57 -16.75 14.90
N SER A 646 39.02 -15.98 13.96
CA SER A 646 39.59 -14.68 13.54
C SER A 646 39.69 -13.69 14.70
N VAL A 647 38.67 -13.64 15.57
CA VAL A 647 38.68 -12.85 16.81
C VAL A 647 39.81 -13.27 17.74
N ILE A 648 40.01 -14.58 17.92
CA ILE A 648 41.02 -15.11 18.86
C ILE A 648 42.44 -14.89 18.33
N THR A 649 42.66 -15.04 17.03
CA THR A 649 43.96 -14.84 16.40
C THR A 649 44.28 -13.37 16.12
N GLY A 650 43.29 -12.47 16.26
CA GLY A 650 43.45 -11.04 15.97
C GLY A 650 43.67 -10.75 14.48
N HIS A 651 43.20 -11.65 13.62
CA HIS A 651 43.34 -11.56 12.16
C HIS A 651 41.97 -11.48 11.48
N ASP A 652 41.97 -11.08 10.21
CA ASP A 652 40.75 -10.94 9.42
C ASP A 652 40.17 -12.30 8.97
N TYR A 653 39.14 -12.29 8.14
CA TYR A 653 38.53 -13.44 7.50
C TYR A 653 37.98 -13.06 6.12
N ALA A 654 37.90 -14.04 5.22
CA ALA A 654 37.34 -13.88 3.89
C ALA A 654 36.53 -15.10 3.45
N GLY A 655 35.38 -14.84 2.81
CA GLY A 655 34.59 -15.88 2.15
C GLY A 655 35.19 -16.26 0.79
N GLY A 656 35.24 -17.56 0.54
CA GLY A 656 35.71 -18.18 -0.69
C GLY A 656 37.22 -18.09 -0.92
N VAL A 657 37.74 -19.05 -1.68
CA VAL A 657 39.14 -19.09 -2.13
C VAL A 657 39.25 -19.51 -3.59
N VAL A 658 40.36 -19.13 -4.21
CA VAL A 658 40.86 -19.74 -5.45
C VAL A 658 42.07 -20.59 -5.14
N LEU A 659 42.00 -21.86 -5.53
CA LEU A 659 43.06 -22.84 -5.46
C LEU A 659 43.76 -22.92 -6.81
N ASP A 660 45.08 -22.79 -6.82
CA ASP A 660 45.91 -23.13 -7.99
C ASP A 660 46.32 -24.59 -7.84
N THR A 661 45.74 -25.48 -8.64
CA THR A 661 46.03 -26.92 -8.57
C THR A 661 47.50 -27.26 -8.81
N GLY A 662 48.26 -26.37 -9.46
CA GLY A 662 49.71 -26.51 -9.62
C GLY A 662 50.55 -26.06 -8.40
N LYS A 663 49.92 -25.49 -7.38
CA LYS A 663 50.58 -24.98 -6.15
C LYS A 663 49.90 -25.53 -4.90
N PRO A 664 50.26 -26.76 -4.47
CA PRO A 664 49.72 -27.36 -3.25
C PRO A 664 49.96 -26.49 -2.01
N LYS A 665 49.08 -26.61 -1.02
CA LYS A 665 49.09 -25.83 0.23
C LYS A 665 48.96 -24.32 0.06
N SER A 666 48.42 -23.81 -1.05
CA SER A 666 48.25 -22.37 -1.25
C SER A 666 46.83 -22.02 -1.67
N ALA A 667 46.25 -21.00 -1.05
CA ALA A 667 44.94 -20.47 -1.41
C ALA A 667 44.99 -18.95 -1.57
N LEU A 668 44.32 -18.43 -2.59
CA LEU A 668 44.09 -17.01 -2.78
C LEU A 668 42.70 -16.67 -2.22
N PRO A 669 42.54 -15.80 -1.22
CA PRO A 669 41.23 -15.37 -0.75
C PRO A 669 40.43 -14.67 -1.85
N LEU A 670 39.13 -14.93 -1.92
CA LEU A 670 38.22 -14.19 -2.80
C LEU A 670 37.72 -12.89 -2.17
N GLY A 671 37.61 -12.86 -0.84
CA GLY A 671 37.04 -11.74 -0.11
C GLY A 671 35.52 -11.70 -0.19
N LEU A 672 34.82 -12.77 -0.56
CA LEU A 672 33.37 -12.71 -0.59
C LEU A 672 32.79 -12.61 0.84
N PRO A 673 31.55 -12.12 0.98
CA PRO A 673 30.83 -12.16 2.25
C PRO A 673 30.71 -13.58 2.82
N VAL A 674 30.69 -13.67 4.15
CA VAL A 674 30.51 -14.92 4.92
C VAL A 674 29.09 -15.02 5.46
N ARG A 675 28.71 -16.20 5.94
CA ARG A 675 27.35 -16.63 6.26
C ARG A 675 27.23 -16.94 7.75
N LEU A 676 26.40 -16.19 8.45
CA LEU A 676 26.15 -16.39 9.87
C LEU A 676 24.70 -16.81 10.11
N GLN A 677 24.47 -17.89 10.85
CA GLN A 677 23.10 -18.29 11.24
C GLN A 677 22.55 -17.33 12.30
N SER A 678 21.22 -17.17 12.35
CA SER A 678 20.52 -16.26 13.28
C SER A 678 20.91 -16.50 14.74
N ASP A 679 20.96 -17.76 15.16
CA ASP A 679 21.26 -18.16 16.55
C ASP A 679 22.67 -17.76 17.03
N ASP A 680 23.62 -17.57 16.11
CA ASP A 680 25.00 -17.23 16.46
C ASP A 680 25.32 -15.73 16.33
N VAL A 681 24.39 -14.94 15.78
CA VAL A 681 24.58 -13.51 15.52
C VAL A 681 25.02 -12.80 16.78
N ASP A 682 24.22 -12.82 17.84
CA ASP A 682 24.53 -12.04 19.04
C ASP A 682 25.83 -12.51 19.71
N GLY A 683 26.08 -13.82 19.70
CA GLY A 683 27.26 -14.42 20.30
C GLY A 683 28.58 -14.07 19.59
N VAL A 684 28.56 -14.01 18.26
CA VAL A 684 29.74 -13.70 17.43
C VAL A 684 29.90 -12.19 17.27
N THR A 685 28.81 -11.46 17.02
CA THR A 685 28.86 -10.01 16.78
C THR A 685 29.20 -9.20 18.03
N ALA A 686 28.71 -9.58 19.23
CA ALA A 686 29.08 -8.91 20.48
C ALA A 686 30.59 -8.95 20.78
N LYS A 687 31.30 -9.97 20.28
CA LYS A 687 32.76 -10.10 20.42
C LYS A 687 33.55 -9.33 19.35
N LEU A 688 32.95 -9.04 18.21
CA LEU A 688 33.57 -8.35 17.07
C LEU A 688 33.44 -6.81 17.15
N GLY A 689 32.62 -6.28 18.06
CA GLY A 689 32.61 -4.88 18.50
C GLY A 689 32.18 -3.81 17.50
N THR A 690 32.21 -4.05 16.19
CA THR A 690 32.01 -3.00 15.16
C THR A 690 31.49 -3.51 13.81
N LEU A 691 30.72 -4.61 13.75
CA LEU A 691 30.20 -5.05 12.45
C LEU A 691 29.15 -4.04 11.92
N PRO A 692 29.21 -3.68 10.62
CA PRO A 692 28.22 -2.78 10.03
C PRO A 692 26.81 -3.41 10.09
N PRO A 693 25.74 -2.59 10.12
CA PRO A 693 24.37 -3.09 10.17
C PRO A 693 24.13 -4.10 9.06
N SER A 694 23.79 -5.31 9.48
CA SER A 694 23.64 -6.51 8.67
C SER A 694 22.62 -6.38 7.54
N CYS A 695 22.87 -7.07 6.43
CA CYS A 695 21.81 -7.39 5.46
C CYS A 695 21.10 -8.66 5.95
N TYR A 696 19.88 -8.52 6.46
CA TYR A 696 18.99 -9.67 6.69
C TYR A 696 18.67 -10.35 5.35
N GLN A 697 18.77 -11.68 5.30
CA GLN A 697 18.37 -12.47 4.14
C GLN A 697 17.66 -13.76 4.59
N ASN A 698 16.58 -14.12 3.91
CA ASN A 698 16.04 -15.48 3.97
C ASN A 698 16.87 -16.38 3.06
N TRP A 699 17.36 -17.51 3.57
CA TRP A 699 18.13 -18.45 2.74
C TRP A 699 17.19 -19.18 1.80
N SER A 700 17.53 -19.25 0.52
CA SER A 700 16.81 -20.04 -0.49
C SER A 700 16.67 -21.55 -0.17
N SER A 701 17.34 -22.04 0.88
CA SER A 701 17.30 -23.42 1.38
C SER A 701 16.41 -23.61 2.62
N GLY A 702 15.64 -22.59 3.04
CA GLY A 702 14.75 -22.69 4.20
C GLY A 702 15.43 -22.54 5.57
N GLY A 703 16.65 -21.99 5.62
CA GLY A 703 17.28 -21.54 6.86
C GLY A 703 17.12 -20.02 7.06
N GLU A 704 17.45 -19.52 8.26
CA GLU A 704 17.52 -18.09 8.60
C GLU A 704 18.96 -17.67 8.92
N GLY A 705 19.38 -16.45 8.52
CA GLY A 705 20.74 -15.95 8.80
C GLY A 705 21.12 -14.68 8.03
N ARG A 706 22.40 -14.30 8.09
CA ARG A 706 22.91 -13.01 7.62
C ARG A 706 24.16 -13.19 6.77
N LEU A 707 24.26 -12.39 5.70
CA LEU A 707 25.54 -12.17 5.04
C LEU A 707 26.31 -11.06 5.76
N VAL A 708 27.55 -11.36 6.12
CA VAL A 708 28.46 -10.43 6.80
C VAL A 708 29.60 -10.09 5.85
N ALA A 709 29.94 -8.80 5.78
CA ALA A 709 31.07 -8.35 4.99
C ALA A 709 32.36 -9.05 5.48
N SER A 710 33.22 -9.44 4.53
CA SER A 710 34.57 -9.87 4.87
C SER A 710 35.38 -8.66 5.35
N ASN A 711 36.18 -8.83 6.40
CA ASN A 711 37.04 -7.76 6.93
C ASN A 711 38.48 -7.82 6.39
N LEU A 712 38.81 -8.80 5.53
CA LEU A 712 40.14 -8.94 4.95
C LEU A 712 40.52 -7.76 4.04
N GLN A 713 41.27 -6.79 4.57
CA GLN A 713 41.74 -5.62 3.81
C GLN A 713 43.15 -5.84 3.25
N GLY A 714 43.30 -5.84 1.92
CA GLY A 714 44.61 -5.74 1.25
C GLY A 714 45.41 -7.03 1.08
N LEU A 715 44.88 -8.20 1.45
CA LEU A 715 45.49 -9.52 1.20
C LEU A 715 45.00 -10.14 -0.12
N TYR A 716 45.52 -9.66 -1.26
CA TYR A 716 45.33 -10.32 -2.57
C TYR A 716 46.49 -11.22 -2.97
N LYS A 717 47.20 -11.75 -1.98
CA LYS A 717 48.34 -12.65 -2.20
C LYS A 717 47.96 -14.07 -1.76
N PRO A 718 48.45 -15.10 -2.45
CA PRO A 718 48.26 -16.47 -2.01
C PRO A 718 48.83 -16.67 -0.60
N LEU A 719 48.04 -17.27 0.29
CA LEU A 719 48.43 -17.66 1.65
C LEU A 719 48.69 -19.16 1.69
N LYS A 720 49.68 -19.56 2.47
CA LYS A 720 49.98 -20.97 2.70
C LYS A 720 48.96 -21.54 3.70
N LEU A 721 48.32 -22.65 3.37
CA LEU A 721 47.36 -23.28 4.26
C LEU A 721 48.08 -24.09 5.34
N ARG A 722 47.81 -23.74 6.59
CA ARG A 722 48.22 -24.48 7.79
C ARG A 722 47.37 -25.72 7.99
N ALA A 723 46.07 -25.60 7.71
CA ALA A 723 45.11 -26.67 7.81
C ALA A 723 43.88 -26.41 6.94
N ILE A 724 43.23 -27.49 6.50
CA ILE A 724 41.90 -27.48 5.91
C ILE A 724 40.97 -28.20 6.88
N ILE A 725 39.92 -27.51 7.31
CA ILE A 725 38.98 -28.00 8.30
C ILE A 725 37.64 -28.28 7.62
N VAL A 726 37.25 -29.54 7.57
CA VAL A 726 35.89 -29.96 7.19
C VAL A 726 35.04 -29.88 8.45
N ALA A 727 34.25 -28.82 8.54
CA ALA A 727 33.45 -28.50 9.70
C ALA A 727 32.03 -29.06 9.54
N ALA A 728 31.50 -29.65 10.61
CA ALA A 728 30.17 -30.24 10.66
C ALA A 728 29.50 -29.89 11.99
N ARG A 729 28.42 -29.10 11.93
CA ARG A 729 27.63 -28.77 13.12
C ARG A 729 26.46 -29.73 13.28
N ALA A 730 26.31 -30.31 14.48
CA ALA A 730 25.21 -31.22 14.79
C ALA A 730 24.81 -31.13 16.28
N GLN A 731 23.51 -31.25 16.57
CA GLN A 731 22.99 -31.27 17.94
C GLN A 731 23.55 -32.46 18.72
N ASN A 732 23.88 -32.25 20.01
CA ASN A 732 24.47 -33.26 20.90
C ASN A 732 25.80 -33.86 20.40
N SER A 733 26.52 -33.19 19.51
CA SER A 733 27.84 -33.65 19.06
C SER A 733 28.93 -33.18 20.02
N GLU A 734 29.77 -34.11 20.47
CA GLU A 734 30.98 -33.75 21.20
C GLU A 734 31.95 -33.00 20.28
N THR A 735 32.58 -31.96 20.83
CA THR A 735 33.60 -31.21 20.11
C THR A 735 34.85 -32.06 19.93
N GLU A 736 35.12 -32.47 18.69
CA GLU A 736 36.22 -33.39 18.41
C GLU A 736 36.93 -33.01 17.11
N VAL A 737 38.24 -32.77 17.20
CA VAL A 737 39.13 -32.51 16.06
C VAL A 737 39.86 -33.81 15.71
N LYS A 738 39.69 -34.31 14.48
CA LYS A 738 40.35 -35.54 13.99
C LYS A 738 41.06 -35.30 12.67
N PRO A 739 42.15 -36.03 12.35
CA PRO A 739 42.68 -36.06 11.00
C PRO A 739 41.61 -36.52 10.01
N ALA A 740 41.42 -35.78 8.92
CA ALA A 740 40.51 -36.15 7.84
C ALA A 740 41.23 -36.98 6.77
N SER A 741 40.52 -37.92 6.16
CA SER A 741 40.98 -38.55 4.93
C SER A 741 40.89 -37.58 3.74
N VAL A 742 41.75 -37.79 2.74
CA VAL A 742 41.68 -37.05 1.46
C VAL A 742 40.29 -37.18 0.83
N HIS A 743 39.67 -38.36 0.91
CA HIS A 743 38.32 -38.59 0.40
C HIS A 743 37.26 -37.69 1.07
N GLN A 744 37.31 -37.54 2.39
CA GLN A 744 36.37 -36.67 3.12
C GLN A 744 36.57 -35.20 2.77
N ALA A 745 37.81 -34.74 2.68
CA ALA A 745 38.11 -33.37 2.26
C ALA A 745 37.68 -33.13 0.81
N LEU A 746 38.00 -34.06 -0.10
CA LEU A 746 37.61 -33.96 -1.50
C LEU A 746 36.09 -33.87 -1.66
N ASP A 747 35.34 -34.74 -0.98
CA ASP A 747 33.87 -34.69 -1.03
C ASP A 747 33.33 -33.35 -0.53
N ALA A 748 33.86 -32.81 0.57
CA ALA A 748 33.46 -31.51 1.09
C ALA A 748 33.79 -30.35 0.12
N LEU A 749 35.00 -30.32 -0.46
CA LEU A 749 35.37 -29.29 -1.43
C LEU A 749 34.51 -29.37 -2.70
N LEU A 750 34.21 -30.57 -3.19
CA LEU A 750 33.41 -30.77 -4.41
C LEU A 750 31.97 -30.26 -4.30
N VAL A 751 31.44 -30.05 -3.09
CA VAL A 751 30.11 -29.46 -2.88
C VAL A 751 30.00 -28.07 -3.50
N SER A 752 31.08 -27.30 -3.46
CA SER A 752 31.09 -25.89 -3.89
C SER A 752 32.19 -25.55 -4.89
N ALA A 753 33.05 -26.50 -5.23
CA ALA A 753 34.12 -26.28 -6.18
C ALA A 753 33.55 -25.99 -7.57
N THR A 754 34.03 -24.92 -8.20
CA THR A 754 33.70 -24.55 -9.57
C THR A 754 34.96 -24.22 -10.36
N SER A 755 34.89 -24.45 -11.66
CA SER A 755 35.88 -23.99 -12.63
C SER A 755 35.43 -22.67 -13.27
N ASP A 756 35.96 -22.32 -14.44
CA ASP A 756 35.62 -21.08 -15.15
C ASP A 756 34.11 -20.93 -15.35
N GLN A 757 33.59 -19.73 -15.06
CA GLN A 757 32.17 -19.36 -15.17
C GLN A 757 31.22 -20.27 -14.37
N GLY A 758 31.64 -20.78 -13.21
CA GLY A 758 30.79 -21.59 -12.34
C GLY A 758 30.55 -23.02 -12.83
N ARG A 759 31.28 -23.50 -13.85
CA ARG A 759 31.09 -24.85 -14.39
C ARG A 759 31.58 -25.93 -13.44
N SER A 760 30.88 -27.07 -13.40
CA SER A 760 31.33 -28.27 -12.70
C SER A 760 32.73 -28.70 -13.14
N LEU A 761 33.49 -29.28 -12.21
CA LEU A 761 34.86 -29.73 -12.47
C LEU A 761 34.86 -30.91 -13.46
N SER A 762 35.80 -30.89 -14.39
CA SER A 762 36.12 -32.04 -15.22
C SER A 762 36.84 -33.12 -14.41
N GLY A 763 36.82 -34.38 -14.88
CA GLY A 763 37.53 -35.48 -14.20
C GLY A 763 39.03 -35.20 -13.98
N ALA A 764 39.68 -34.49 -14.92
CA ALA A 764 41.07 -34.07 -14.77
C ALA A 764 41.26 -33.05 -13.63
N GLN A 765 40.33 -32.11 -13.47
CA GLN A 765 40.35 -31.13 -12.37
C GLN A 765 40.05 -31.77 -11.03
N VAL A 766 39.14 -32.77 -10.98
CA VAL A 766 38.89 -33.55 -9.76
C VAL A 766 40.15 -34.32 -9.34
N SER A 767 40.84 -34.95 -10.29
CA SER A 767 42.11 -35.64 -10.02
C SER A 767 43.17 -34.65 -9.52
N ALA A 768 43.31 -33.50 -10.16
CA ALA A 768 44.27 -32.48 -9.74
C ALA A 768 43.96 -31.91 -8.35
N LEU A 769 42.68 -31.77 -8.00
CA LEU A 769 42.26 -31.37 -6.67
C LEU A 769 42.54 -32.45 -5.62
N ASN A 770 42.36 -33.72 -5.96
CA ASN A 770 42.74 -34.85 -5.11
C ASN A 770 44.24 -34.81 -4.79
N ASP A 771 45.08 -34.70 -5.83
CA ASP A 771 46.54 -34.62 -5.67
C ASP A 771 46.96 -33.39 -4.86
N TRP A 772 46.25 -32.27 -5.03
CA TRP A 772 46.48 -31.05 -4.25
C TRP A 772 46.17 -31.24 -2.75
N LEU A 773 45.16 -32.04 -2.41
CA LEU A 773 44.77 -32.35 -1.03
C LEU A 773 45.73 -33.32 -0.33
N GLU A 774 46.36 -34.25 -1.06
CA GLU A 774 47.35 -35.19 -0.50
C GLU A 774 48.52 -34.48 0.18
N ALA A 775 48.86 -33.28 -0.28
CA ALA A 775 49.90 -32.48 0.32
C ALA A 775 49.46 -31.85 1.66
N GLY A 776 48.17 -31.56 1.85
CA GLY A 776 47.65 -30.69 2.92
C GLY A 776 47.45 -31.38 4.27
N ASP A 777 47.41 -30.56 5.32
CA ASP A 777 47.03 -31.00 6.67
C ASP A 777 45.51 -30.90 6.79
N LEU A 778 44.83 -32.05 6.83
CA LEU A 778 43.37 -32.16 6.72
C LEU A 778 42.77 -32.59 8.06
N TYR A 779 41.71 -31.92 8.49
CA TYR A 779 41.00 -32.25 9.72
C TYR A 779 39.49 -32.24 9.54
N THR A 780 38.79 -33.10 10.27
CA THR A 780 37.35 -32.99 10.51
C THR A 780 37.12 -32.37 11.89
N LEU A 781 36.08 -31.55 12.01
CA LEU A 781 35.65 -30.97 13.27
C LEU A 781 34.13 -31.08 13.38
N ASN A 782 33.68 -31.96 14.28
CA ASN A 782 32.29 -32.04 14.68
C ASN A 782 32.07 -31.17 15.92
N TYR A 783 31.00 -30.39 15.94
CA TYR A 783 30.72 -29.50 17.06
C TYR A 783 29.25 -29.11 17.17
N GLU A 784 28.84 -28.74 18.38
CA GLU A 784 27.54 -28.12 18.65
C GLU A 784 27.70 -26.61 18.92
N ASP A 785 28.65 -26.27 19.79
CA ASP A 785 28.95 -24.90 20.23
C ASP A 785 30.24 -24.39 19.56
N PRO A 786 30.15 -23.37 18.67
CA PRO A 786 31.31 -22.76 18.03
C PRO A 786 32.37 -22.29 19.04
N LYS A 787 31.97 -21.85 20.24
CA LYS A 787 32.91 -21.35 21.27
C LYS A 787 33.83 -22.45 21.79
N LYS A 788 33.27 -23.62 22.10
CA LYS A 788 34.05 -24.79 22.54
C LYS A 788 34.92 -25.32 21.41
N ALA A 789 34.38 -25.32 20.19
CA ALA A 789 35.06 -25.79 18.99
C ALA A 789 36.32 -24.99 18.66
N VAL A 790 36.30 -23.65 18.75
CA VAL A 790 37.52 -22.86 18.53
C VAL A 790 38.60 -23.17 19.59
N GLY A 791 38.21 -23.38 20.84
CA GLY A 791 39.15 -23.78 21.90
C GLY A 791 39.83 -25.13 21.62
N ALA A 792 39.09 -26.12 21.13
CA ALA A 792 39.66 -27.40 20.73
C ALA A 792 40.57 -27.26 19.50
N LEU A 793 40.16 -26.44 18.53
CA LEU A 793 40.88 -26.22 17.28
C LEU A 793 42.22 -25.50 17.49
N THR A 794 42.24 -24.43 18.28
CA THR A 794 43.47 -23.68 18.61
C THR A 794 44.50 -24.58 19.28
N LYS A 795 44.06 -25.45 20.21
CA LYS A 795 44.92 -26.47 20.82
C LYS A 795 45.44 -27.51 19.82
N ALA A 796 44.60 -27.96 18.88
CA ALA A 796 44.99 -28.96 17.89
C ALA A 796 45.97 -28.42 16.84
N LEU A 797 45.89 -27.13 16.51
CA LEU A 797 46.71 -26.47 15.49
C LEU A 797 47.92 -25.71 16.07
N ASP A 798 48.06 -25.68 17.39
CA ASP A 798 49.11 -24.99 18.16
C ASP A 798 49.14 -23.48 17.83
N LEU A 799 47.97 -22.84 17.98
CA LEU A 799 47.69 -21.43 17.63
C LEU A 799 47.62 -20.49 18.83
#